data_AF-A0A9N9FQ61-F1
#
_entry.id   AF-A0A9N9FQ61-F1
#
_cell.length_a   1.000
_cell.length_b   1.000
_cell.length_c   1.000
_cell.angle_alpha   90.00
_cell.angle_beta   90.00
_cell.angle_gamma   90.00
#
_symmetry.space_group_name_H-M   'P 1'
#
loop_
_entity.id
_entity.type
_entity.pdbx_description
1 polymer ?
#
loop_
_entity_poly.entity_id
_entity_poly.type
_entity_poly.pdbx_seq_one_letter_code
_entity_poly.pdbx_strand_id
1 'polypeptide(L)'
;MAARIGIGLEKLNNKLTNLLEENENLKQQHKDLQKENRETLRINAELKEKLQVKDKQLEKLQQKVLNLENQKKEFEIISQTLEKSLEMFGLDEVNENNNKILEEKNKPFLGEQNNKKTTKFPLNNNNDSIQLAKNITNSSEHSWSSYNKGEIRIVVGLDFGTTYSGFAYGHVINPENIIAHDEWPECIGMLKTNTVLQYDNKYANVMSWGLPALTKRPSRRRYGYDNDNSPPVELFKLHLSDLPNKFKPELSIGYKKVITDYLREIGKVMKDAIVVRWPNSDFFKNVLLVLTFPAEYSENARLIMRECVFNAGLINGYNSTNLQFITEPEAAAIYCMKQLQDHDLEIGTNFMVVDCGGGTVDLTIRKLINRNQLGEITERSGDFCGSTYIDREFIMYLSRKVGHNAMEMLRKNNYGQMQYLIQEFIKRCKLPFTGVNQDFNTYDLDLEEIAPVIKQYITDENRKHLEAEDWLIELNFNDIKSMFDPVVKNVLQLIHAQLNSSPETCSAIVRIILFPWNPTTAIERGAVIYGLSSTNSDSNVIASRIIKYTYGVKVRKCWTKDDPIHRKVNDGRIDKFDCLVKRGTPMNVNQEIMCSYLPLYPTQTKVVFYLYYTKVYDAKYCDEPGMKLLGKLTMDLPGSGLDNLSFGLAFGQMEVTATVKNENNNQKSKINFEFDV
;
A
#
# COMPACT_ATOMS: atom_id res chain seq x y z
N MET A 1 -32.71 12.39 -76.61
CA MET A 1 -32.90 11.18 -75.76
C MET A 1 -31.67 10.27 -75.78
N ALA A 2 -31.12 9.92 -76.95
CA ALA A 2 -29.93 9.07 -77.09
C ALA A 2 -28.66 9.57 -76.35
N ALA A 3 -28.37 10.88 -76.37
CA ALA A 3 -27.19 11.43 -75.68
C ALA A 3 -27.23 11.31 -74.15
N ARG A 4 -28.41 11.38 -73.53
CA ARG A 4 -28.58 11.20 -72.07
C ARG A 4 -28.43 9.75 -71.64
N ILE A 5 -28.79 8.80 -72.51
CA ILE A 5 -28.64 7.36 -72.26
C ILE A 5 -27.16 6.97 -72.35
N GLY A 6 -26.40 7.52 -73.32
CA GLY A 6 -24.96 7.29 -73.46
C GLY A 6 -24.15 7.69 -72.22
N ILE A 7 -24.38 8.90 -71.69
CA ILE A 7 -23.71 9.41 -70.47
C ILE A 7 -24.05 8.56 -69.23
N GLY A 8 -25.28 8.04 -69.16
CA GLY A 8 -25.72 7.17 -68.07
C GLY A 8 -25.02 5.81 -68.09
N LEU A 9 -24.87 5.20 -69.27
CA LEU A 9 -24.15 3.95 -69.46
C LEU A 9 -22.66 4.06 -69.15
N GLU A 10 -22.02 5.16 -69.57
CA GLU A 10 -20.60 5.41 -69.31
C GLU A 10 -20.30 5.58 -67.82
N LYS A 11 -21.14 6.32 -67.08
CA LYS A 11 -21.03 6.42 -65.61
C LYS A 11 -21.21 5.08 -64.91
N LEU A 12 -22.14 4.25 -65.38
CA LEU A 12 -22.37 2.93 -64.81
C LEU A 12 -21.16 2.01 -65.04
N ASN A 13 -20.57 2.08 -66.24
CA ASN A 13 -19.42 1.27 -66.61
C ASN A 13 -18.16 1.66 -65.80
N ASN A 14 -17.94 2.95 -65.59
CA ASN A 14 -16.84 3.44 -64.74
C ASN A 14 -17.03 3.00 -63.28
N LYS A 15 -18.26 3.05 -62.76
CA LYS A 15 -18.55 2.60 -61.40
C LYS A 15 -18.35 1.08 -61.24
N LEU A 16 -18.73 0.29 -62.26
CA LEU A 16 -18.50 -1.15 -62.28
C LEU A 16 -16.99 -1.47 -62.30
N THR A 17 -16.21 -0.72 -63.09
CA THR A 17 -14.76 -0.90 -63.19
C THR A 17 -14.06 -0.62 -61.85
N ASN A 18 -14.42 0.47 -61.17
CA ASN A 18 -13.88 0.78 -59.84
C ASN A 18 -14.23 -0.30 -58.80
N LEU A 19 -15.47 -0.81 -58.81
CA LEU A 19 -15.89 -1.87 -57.89
C LEU A 19 -15.15 -3.19 -58.14
N LEU A 20 -14.80 -3.49 -59.39
CA LEU A 20 -14.00 -4.68 -59.72
C LEU A 20 -12.57 -4.54 -59.20
N GLU A 21 -11.95 -3.37 -59.33
CA GLU A 21 -10.62 -3.08 -58.82
C GLU A 21 -10.56 -3.14 -57.29
N GLU A 22 -11.56 -2.56 -56.61
CA GLU A 22 -11.68 -2.60 -55.15
C GLU A 22 -11.86 -4.05 -54.63
N ASN A 23 -12.63 -4.87 -55.34
CA ASN A 23 -12.84 -6.28 -54.98
C ASN A 23 -11.55 -7.11 -55.15
N GLU A 24 -10.75 -6.86 -56.18
CA GLU A 24 -9.43 -7.51 -56.32
C GLU A 24 -8.46 -7.09 -55.21
N ASN A 25 -8.45 -5.80 -54.82
CA ASN A 25 -7.66 -5.34 -53.68
C ASN A 25 -8.08 -6.01 -52.36
N LEU A 26 -9.39 -6.13 -52.10
CA LEU A 26 -9.92 -6.81 -50.92
C LEU A 26 -9.54 -8.31 -50.90
N LYS A 27 -9.56 -8.99 -52.04
CA LYS A 27 -9.11 -10.38 -52.14
C LYS A 27 -7.63 -10.53 -51.82
N GLN A 28 -6.80 -9.57 -52.23
CA GLN A 28 -5.38 -9.59 -51.94
C GLN A 28 -5.12 -9.35 -50.44
N GLN A 29 -5.75 -8.33 -49.84
CA GLN A 29 -5.68 -8.08 -48.40
C GLN A 29 -6.12 -9.28 -47.57
N HIS A 30 -7.18 -9.97 -47.98
CA HIS A 30 -7.65 -11.18 -47.30
C HIS A 30 -6.62 -12.33 -47.37
N LYS A 31 -5.91 -12.48 -48.49
CA LYS A 31 -4.81 -13.47 -48.59
C LYS A 31 -3.64 -13.13 -47.68
N ASP A 32 -3.29 -11.85 -47.58
CA ASP A 32 -2.18 -11.40 -46.73
C ASP A 32 -2.51 -11.59 -45.24
N LEU A 33 -3.74 -11.24 -44.81
CA LEU A 33 -4.25 -11.53 -43.46
C LEU A 33 -4.26 -13.03 -43.15
N GLN A 34 -4.63 -13.88 -44.11
CA GLN A 34 -4.56 -15.33 -43.94
C GLN A 34 -3.13 -15.86 -43.77
N LYS A 35 -2.14 -15.17 -44.34
CA LYS A 35 -0.72 -15.52 -44.19
C LYS A 35 -0.21 -15.10 -42.82
N GLU A 36 -0.51 -13.87 -42.38
CA GLU A 36 -0.16 -13.37 -41.04
C GLU A 36 -0.79 -14.22 -39.93
N ASN A 37 -2.06 -14.62 -40.08
CA ASN A 37 -2.74 -15.45 -39.09
C ASN A 37 -2.07 -16.84 -38.96
N ARG A 38 -1.62 -17.43 -40.07
CA ARG A 38 -0.85 -18.70 -40.02
C ARG A 38 0.48 -18.53 -39.31
N GLU A 39 1.16 -17.41 -39.51
CA GLU A 39 2.42 -17.10 -38.85
C GLU A 39 2.23 -16.87 -37.34
N THR A 40 1.17 -16.17 -36.95
CA THR A 40 0.80 -15.97 -35.55
C THR A 40 0.46 -17.30 -34.86
N LEU A 41 -0.28 -18.18 -35.52
CA LEU A 41 -0.58 -19.52 -35.00
C LEU A 41 0.69 -20.35 -34.78
N ARG A 42 1.67 -20.23 -35.68
CA ARG A 42 2.98 -20.89 -35.53
C ARG A 42 3.76 -20.34 -34.33
N ILE A 43 3.86 -19.02 -34.20
CA ILE A 43 4.55 -18.37 -33.07
C ILE A 43 3.88 -18.75 -31.74
N ASN A 44 2.55 -18.79 -31.69
CA ASN A 44 1.81 -19.19 -30.50
C ASN A 44 2.08 -20.65 -30.11
N ALA A 45 2.22 -21.56 -31.08
CA ALA A 45 2.61 -22.94 -30.81
C ALA A 45 4.03 -23.03 -30.22
N GLU A 46 4.99 -22.30 -30.79
CA GLU A 46 6.37 -22.25 -30.28
C GLU A 46 6.45 -21.65 -28.87
N LEU A 47 5.67 -20.61 -28.58
CA LEU A 47 5.59 -20.01 -27.24
C LEU A 47 4.98 -20.96 -26.22
N LYS A 48 3.95 -21.72 -26.60
CA LYS A 48 3.30 -22.71 -25.73
C LYS A 48 4.26 -23.83 -25.33
N GLU A 49 5.11 -24.27 -26.26
CA GLU A 49 6.15 -25.27 -25.99
C GLU A 49 7.23 -24.71 -25.04
N LYS A 50 7.69 -23.46 -25.27
CA LYS A 50 8.62 -22.78 -24.35
C LYS A 50 8.03 -22.60 -22.95
N LEU A 51 6.73 -22.33 -22.83
CA LEU A 51 6.05 -22.21 -21.55
C LEU A 51 6.04 -23.55 -20.80
N GLN A 52 5.69 -24.66 -21.47
CA GLN A 52 5.75 -25.99 -20.86
C GLN A 52 7.14 -26.38 -20.36
N VAL A 53 8.21 -25.98 -21.07
CA VAL A 53 9.59 -26.22 -20.62
C VAL A 53 9.89 -25.42 -19.34
N LYS A 54 9.43 -24.16 -19.26
CA LYS A 54 9.59 -23.33 -18.06
C LYS A 54 8.78 -23.86 -16.88
N ASP A 55 7.57 -24.35 -17.09
CA ASP A 55 6.74 -24.94 -16.04
C ASP A 55 7.42 -26.17 -15.43
N LYS A 56 7.97 -27.05 -16.26
CA LYS A 56 8.77 -28.20 -15.79
C LYS A 56 10.04 -27.78 -15.03
N GLN A 57 10.67 -26.67 -15.39
CA GLN A 57 11.81 -26.12 -14.65
C GLN A 57 11.38 -25.53 -13.29
N LEU A 58 10.22 -24.88 -13.25
CA LEU A 58 9.65 -24.32 -12.03
C LEU A 58 9.29 -25.42 -11.04
N GLU A 59 8.65 -26.51 -11.47
CA GLU A 59 8.37 -27.68 -10.64
C GLU A 59 9.65 -28.27 -10.02
N LYS A 60 10.73 -28.40 -10.82
CA LYS A 60 12.03 -28.86 -10.31
C LYS A 60 12.63 -27.92 -9.26
N LEU A 61 12.50 -26.61 -9.46
CA LEU A 61 12.97 -25.62 -8.50
C LEU A 61 12.15 -25.65 -7.20
N GLN A 62 10.83 -25.77 -7.29
CA GLN A 62 9.94 -25.91 -6.13
C GLN A 62 10.29 -27.15 -5.31
N GLN A 63 10.55 -28.29 -5.97
CA GLN A 63 10.99 -29.50 -5.27
C GLN A 63 12.35 -29.32 -4.57
N LYS A 64 13.28 -28.57 -5.19
CA LYS A 64 14.59 -28.27 -4.60
C LYS A 64 14.45 -27.34 -3.39
N VAL A 65 13.57 -26.35 -3.45
CA VAL A 65 13.26 -25.46 -2.31
C VAL A 65 12.65 -26.26 -1.17
N LEU A 66 11.68 -27.14 -1.44
CA LEU A 66 11.08 -27.99 -0.42
C LEU A 66 12.12 -28.88 0.29
N ASN A 67 13.07 -29.45 -0.47
CA ASN A 67 14.16 -30.23 0.11
C ASN A 67 15.09 -29.37 0.99
N LEU A 68 15.41 -28.15 0.57
CA LEU A 68 16.23 -27.21 1.35
C LEU A 68 15.52 -26.75 2.63
N GLU A 69 14.21 -26.52 2.57
CA GLU A 69 13.40 -26.18 3.75
C GLU A 69 13.35 -27.32 4.76
N ASN A 70 13.26 -28.57 4.30
CA ASN A 70 13.34 -29.74 5.16
C ASN A 70 14.73 -29.86 5.83
N GLN A 71 15.81 -29.66 5.06
CA GLN A 71 17.17 -29.63 5.62
C GLN A 71 17.34 -28.50 6.65
N LYS A 72 16.78 -27.31 6.38
CA LYS A 72 16.82 -26.19 7.32
C LYS A 72 16.12 -26.55 8.64
N LYS A 73 14.95 -27.20 8.58
CA LYS A 73 14.24 -27.66 9.78
C LYS A 73 15.06 -28.68 10.58
N GLU A 74 15.76 -29.59 9.91
CA GLU A 74 16.68 -30.53 10.58
C GLU A 74 17.82 -29.79 11.30
N PHE A 75 18.45 -28.81 10.64
CA PHE A 75 19.48 -27.99 11.28
C PHE A 75 18.94 -27.18 12.47
N GLU A 76 17.72 -26.67 12.39
CA GLU A 76 17.10 -25.89 13.45
C GLU A 76 16.78 -26.76 14.68
N ILE A 77 16.33 -28.01 14.45
CA ILE A 77 16.14 -29.01 15.52
C ILE A 77 17.49 -29.38 16.16
N ILE A 78 18.54 -29.56 15.35
CA ILE A 78 19.89 -29.85 15.86
C ILE A 78 20.41 -28.66 16.70
N SER A 79 20.22 -27.42 16.22
CA SER A 79 20.61 -26.20 16.95
C SER A 79 19.91 -26.11 18.30
N GLN A 80 18.58 -26.29 18.33
CA GLN A 80 17.80 -26.26 19.58
C GLN A 80 18.18 -27.38 20.54
N THR A 81 18.57 -28.55 20.02
CA THR A 81 19.04 -29.68 20.83
C THR A 81 20.42 -29.39 21.43
N LEU A 82 21.31 -28.74 20.66
CA LEU A 82 22.63 -28.30 21.13
C LEU A 82 22.51 -27.19 22.18
N GLU A 83 21.65 -26.19 21.96
CA GLU A 83 21.38 -25.12 22.92
C GLU A 83 20.86 -25.68 24.25
N LYS A 84 19.87 -26.59 24.21
CA LYS A 84 19.38 -27.27 25.42
C LYS A 84 20.44 -28.14 26.10
N SER A 85 21.32 -28.77 25.33
CA SER A 85 22.40 -29.58 25.89
C SER A 85 23.44 -28.68 26.58
N LEU A 86 23.77 -27.53 26.00
CA LEU A 86 24.67 -26.54 26.58
C LEU A 86 24.11 -25.93 27.88
N GLU A 87 22.81 -25.61 27.92
CA GLU A 87 22.12 -25.16 29.14
C GLU A 87 22.15 -26.23 30.24
N MET A 88 22.03 -27.51 29.89
CA MET A 88 22.03 -28.62 30.83
C MET A 88 23.40 -28.91 31.46
N PHE A 89 24.50 -28.50 30.80
CA PHE A 89 25.87 -28.65 31.31
C PHE A 89 26.40 -27.44 32.08
N GLY A 90 25.61 -26.36 32.23
CA GLY A 90 25.99 -25.19 33.04
C GLY A 90 27.28 -24.49 32.59
N LEU A 91 27.57 -24.51 31.28
CA LEU A 91 28.72 -23.81 30.70
C LEU A 91 28.29 -22.41 30.25
N ASP A 92 28.15 -21.49 31.21
CA ASP A 92 28.11 -20.06 30.89
C ASP A 92 29.56 -19.58 30.66
N GLU A 93 29.78 -18.94 29.51
CA GLU A 93 31.01 -18.29 29.03
C GLU A 93 32.20 -19.19 28.64
N VAL A 94 32.19 -19.67 27.39
CA VAL A 94 33.45 -19.82 26.64
C VAL A 94 33.77 -18.50 25.95
N ASN A 95 34.69 -17.79 26.58
CA ASN A 95 35.40 -16.60 26.12
C ASN A 95 35.75 -16.63 24.62
N GLU A 96 35.63 -15.49 23.96
CA GLU A 96 35.78 -15.20 22.52
C GLU A 96 37.19 -15.44 21.92
N ASN A 97 38.01 -16.32 22.50
CA ASN A 97 39.43 -16.49 22.11
C ASN A 97 39.81 -17.83 21.48
N ASN A 98 38.85 -18.72 21.17
CA ASN A 98 39.18 -20.06 20.61
C ASN A 98 38.60 -20.38 19.22
N ASN A 99 38.21 -19.38 18.42
CA ASN A 99 37.94 -19.59 16.99
C ASN A 99 39.14 -19.20 16.12
N LYS A 100 40.26 -19.90 16.31
CA LYS A 100 41.40 -19.87 15.40
C LYS A 100 41.78 -21.24 14.80
N ILE A 101 40.93 -22.26 14.91
CA ILE A 101 41.29 -23.64 14.51
C ILE A 101 40.28 -24.31 13.55
N LEU A 102 39.29 -23.61 12.99
CA LEU A 102 38.31 -24.23 12.06
C LEU A 102 38.13 -23.53 10.71
N GLU A 103 38.95 -22.53 10.38
CA GLU A 103 39.01 -21.95 9.02
C GLU A 103 40.29 -22.29 8.24
N GLU A 104 41.06 -23.28 8.68
CA GLU A 104 42.13 -23.88 7.86
C GLU A 104 41.63 -25.16 7.19
N LYS A 105 40.77 -25.01 6.17
CA LYS A 105 40.57 -25.96 5.05
C LYS A 105 39.53 -25.39 4.10
N ASN A 106 39.94 -24.43 3.26
CA ASN A 106 39.52 -24.24 1.87
C ASN A 106 39.54 -22.76 1.45
N LYS A 107 40.75 -22.23 1.19
CA LYS A 107 41.04 -21.45 -0.03
C LYS A 107 42.55 -21.23 -0.19
N PRO A 108 43.15 -21.58 -1.35
CA PRO A 108 44.50 -21.16 -1.67
C PRO A 108 44.52 -19.76 -2.29
N PHE A 109 45.45 -18.97 -1.77
CA PHE A 109 46.51 -18.26 -2.48
C PHE A 109 46.27 -16.91 -3.19
N LEU A 110 47.23 -16.01 -2.87
CA LEU A 110 47.69 -14.76 -3.52
C LEU A 110 46.92 -13.49 -3.17
N GLY A 111 47.51 -12.45 -2.58
CA GLY A 111 48.89 -12.17 -2.19
C GLY A 111 49.01 -10.67 -1.82
N GLU A 112 49.85 -10.36 -0.83
CA GLU A 112 50.71 -9.16 -0.68
C GLU A 112 50.14 -7.74 -0.97
N GLN A 113 50.43 -6.65 -0.24
CA GLN A 113 51.43 -6.32 0.78
C GLN A 113 51.09 -4.92 1.36
N ASN A 114 51.56 -4.70 2.59
CA ASN A 114 52.14 -3.45 3.14
C ASN A 114 51.30 -2.28 3.71
N ASN A 115 51.60 -2.09 5.02
CA ASN A 115 52.10 -0.87 5.69
C ASN A 115 51.19 -0.02 6.61
N LYS A 116 51.34 -0.31 7.91
CA LYS A 116 51.74 0.59 9.02
C LYS A 116 51.20 2.04 9.02
N LYS A 117 50.45 2.40 10.06
CA LYS A 117 50.98 3.15 11.23
C LYS A 117 49.94 3.32 12.34
N THR A 118 50.42 3.01 13.53
CA THR A 118 49.88 3.25 14.88
C THR A 118 49.82 4.73 15.25
N THR A 119 48.78 5.14 15.98
CA THR A 119 48.90 6.05 17.15
C THR A 119 47.76 5.79 18.15
N LYS A 120 48.14 5.80 19.44
CA LYS A 120 47.39 5.42 20.64
C LYS A 120 46.43 6.53 21.14
N PHE A 121 45.27 6.10 21.66
CA PHE A 121 44.58 6.42 22.94
C PHE A 121 44.73 7.83 23.59
N PRO A 122 43.66 8.38 24.23
CA PRO A 122 43.08 7.76 25.43
C PRO A 122 41.56 7.70 25.54
N LEU A 123 41.15 6.77 26.40
CA LEU A 123 39.81 6.49 26.89
C LEU A 123 39.18 7.70 27.59
N ASN A 124 37.85 7.81 27.49
CA ASN A 124 37.05 8.10 28.67
C ASN A 124 35.73 7.31 28.64
N ASN A 125 35.46 6.67 29.76
CA ASN A 125 34.28 5.85 30.04
C ASN A 125 33.03 6.73 30.16
N ASN A 126 31.88 6.19 29.72
CA ASN A 126 30.67 6.14 30.53
C ASN A 126 29.69 5.16 29.89
N ASN A 127 29.55 4.01 30.55
CA ASN A 127 28.47 3.05 30.36
C ASN A 127 27.20 3.63 30.99
N ASP A 128 26.16 3.84 30.19
CA ASP A 128 24.77 3.85 30.64
C ASP A 128 23.87 3.48 29.46
N SER A 129 23.91 2.20 29.10
CA SER A 129 22.91 1.57 28.26
C SER A 129 22.94 0.08 28.58
N ILE A 130 22.08 -0.33 29.51
CA ILE A 130 21.43 -1.65 29.67
C ILE A 130 20.78 -1.60 31.07
N GLN A 131 19.61 -0.99 31.15
CA GLN A 131 18.65 -1.17 32.26
C GLN A 131 17.29 -0.58 31.86
N LEU A 132 16.67 -1.13 30.81
CA LEU A 132 15.27 -0.83 30.50
C LEU A 132 14.55 -2.04 29.89
N ALA A 133 14.65 -3.18 30.56
CA ALA A 133 13.84 -4.36 30.27
C ALA A 133 13.78 -5.27 31.49
N LYS A 134 13.11 -4.81 32.55
CA LYS A 134 12.60 -5.60 33.69
C LYS A 134 11.97 -4.61 34.67
N ASN A 135 10.65 -4.47 34.60
CA ASN A 135 9.74 -4.12 35.70
C ASN A 135 8.36 -3.77 35.13
N ILE A 136 7.56 -4.78 34.80
CA ILE A 136 6.10 -4.64 34.78
C ILE A 136 5.53 -5.88 35.47
N THR A 137 5.38 -5.81 36.78
CA THR A 137 4.31 -6.47 37.53
C THR A 137 4.06 -5.73 38.83
N ASN A 138 2.78 -5.37 39.02
CA ASN A 138 2.10 -4.96 40.25
C ASN A 138 2.36 -3.56 40.81
N SER A 139 1.46 -2.61 40.49
CA SER A 139 0.70 -1.86 41.51
C SER A 139 -0.41 -0.99 40.93
N SER A 140 -1.57 -1.06 41.61
CA SER A 140 -2.64 -0.06 41.79
C SER A 140 -3.30 0.60 40.56
N GLU A 141 -4.59 0.27 40.43
CA GLU A 141 -5.68 1.06 39.84
C GLU A 141 -5.31 2.52 39.55
N HIS A 142 -4.96 2.81 38.31
CA HIS A 142 -5.15 4.12 37.72
C HIS A 142 -6.33 4.00 36.77
N SER A 143 -7.48 4.51 37.21
CA SER A 143 -8.59 4.80 36.30
C SER A 143 -8.02 5.60 35.14
N TRP A 144 -8.29 5.12 33.92
CA TRP A 144 -8.07 5.89 32.70
C TRP A 144 -8.65 7.28 32.95
N SER A 145 -7.78 8.29 33.02
CA SER A 145 -8.21 9.67 33.19
C SER A 145 -9.24 9.98 32.11
N SER A 146 -10.40 10.44 32.55
CA SER A 146 -11.52 10.80 31.71
C SER A 146 -11.07 11.78 30.61
N TYR A 147 -11.19 11.33 29.37
CA TYR A 147 -10.99 12.06 28.13
C TYR A 147 -11.61 13.47 28.16
N ASN A 148 -10.81 14.52 27.95
CA ASN A 148 -11.32 15.87 27.66
C ASN A 148 -11.55 16.03 26.15
N LYS A 149 -12.62 15.40 25.64
CA LYS A 149 -13.11 15.55 24.26
C LYS A 149 -13.44 17.01 23.89
N GLY A 150 -13.56 17.90 24.88
CA GLY A 150 -13.93 19.31 24.73
C GLY A 150 -12.82 20.27 24.25
N GLU A 151 -11.57 19.82 24.06
CA GLU A 151 -10.49 20.70 23.58
C GLU A 151 -10.24 20.62 22.06
N ILE A 152 -10.70 19.56 21.37
CA ILE A 152 -10.55 19.43 19.91
C ILE A 152 -11.51 20.39 19.21
N ARG A 153 -10.96 21.23 18.33
CA ARG A 153 -11.71 22.24 17.56
C ARG A 153 -11.54 22.05 16.06
N ILE A 154 -10.43 21.46 15.64
CA ILE A 154 -10.03 21.32 14.25
C ILE A 154 -9.69 19.85 14.00
N VAL A 155 -10.13 19.34 12.85
CA VAL A 155 -9.76 18.01 12.36
C VAL A 155 -8.99 18.18 11.07
N VAL A 156 -7.86 17.49 10.95
CA VAL A 156 -7.05 17.44 9.74
C VAL A 156 -7.00 16.01 9.24
N GLY A 157 -7.43 15.79 8.00
CA GLY A 157 -7.24 14.52 7.29
C GLY A 157 -6.02 14.62 6.41
N LEU A 158 -5.00 13.78 6.65
CA LEU A 158 -3.78 13.72 5.87
C LEU A 158 -3.76 12.44 5.04
N ASP A 159 -3.77 12.59 3.72
CA ASP A 159 -3.46 11.53 2.79
C ASP A 159 -1.96 11.50 2.50
N PHE A 160 -1.23 10.58 3.15
CA PHE A 160 0.18 10.34 2.90
C PHE A 160 0.32 9.25 1.82
N GLY A 161 0.13 9.60 0.55
CA GLY A 161 0.15 8.63 -0.55
C GLY A 161 1.56 8.26 -1.02
N THR A 162 1.66 7.20 -1.83
CA THR A 162 2.95 6.69 -2.35
C THR A 162 3.60 7.64 -3.35
N THR A 163 2.79 8.30 -4.19
CA THR A 163 3.26 9.20 -5.27
C THR A 163 2.90 10.65 -5.00
N TYR A 164 1.70 10.89 -4.46
CA TYR A 164 1.20 12.21 -4.11
C TYR A 164 0.65 12.18 -2.70
N SER A 165 0.78 13.28 -1.97
CA SER A 165 0.17 13.49 -0.66
C SER A 165 -0.62 14.80 -0.65
N GLY A 166 -1.65 14.87 0.19
CA GLY A 166 -2.47 16.06 0.37
C GLY A 166 -3.14 16.04 1.74
N PHE A 167 -3.65 17.18 2.17
CA PHE A 167 -4.45 17.24 3.39
C PHE A 167 -5.66 18.15 3.23
N ALA A 168 -6.69 17.84 4.00
CA ALA A 168 -7.87 18.65 4.18
C ALA A 168 -8.08 18.94 5.66
N TYR A 169 -8.79 20.01 5.96
CA TYR A 169 -9.08 20.38 7.33
C TYR A 169 -10.47 21.01 7.47
N GLY A 170 -11.06 20.85 8.65
CA GLY A 170 -12.39 21.34 8.98
C GLY A 170 -12.51 21.67 10.46
N HIS A 171 -13.46 22.54 10.80
CA HIS A 171 -13.73 22.93 12.19
C HIS A 171 -14.95 22.17 12.74
N VAL A 172 -14.89 21.73 13.99
CA VAL A 172 -15.96 20.93 14.62
C VAL A 172 -17.31 21.64 14.66
N ILE A 173 -17.31 22.97 14.78
CA ILE A 173 -18.54 23.81 14.77
C ILE A 173 -19.18 23.86 13.38
N ASN A 174 -18.39 23.76 12.30
CA ASN A 174 -18.86 23.86 10.92
C ASN A 174 -18.44 22.61 10.13
N PRO A 175 -18.97 21.41 10.47
CA PRO A 175 -18.48 20.14 9.95
C PRO A 175 -18.68 19.96 8.45
N GLU A 176 -19.60 20.71 7.83
CA GLU A 176 -19.83 20.69 6.38
C GLU A 176 -18.78 21.51 5.59
N ASN A 177 -18.05 22.41 6.25
CA ASN A 177 -17.05 23.27 5.60
C ASN A 177 -15.65 22.66 5.69
N ILE A 178 -15.39 21.68 4.83
CA ILE A 178 -14.09 21.02 4.71
C ILE A 178 -13.31 21.65 3.56
N ILE A 179 -12.08 22.07 3.85
CA ILE A 179 -11.18 22.74 2.90
C ILE A 179 -10.03 21.79 2.58
N ALA A 180 -9.86 21.46 1.30
CA ALA A 180 -8.66 20.78 0.82
C ALA A 180 -7.59 21.85 0.55
N HIS A 181 -6.35 21.58 0.96
CA HIS A 181 -5.26 22.51 0.79
C HIS A 181 -4.66 22.41 -0.62
N ASP A 182 -4.38 23.56 -1.23
CA ASP A 182 -3.93 23.67 -2.63
C ASP A 182 -2.76 24.65 -2.85
N GLU A 183 -2.11 25.10 -1.78
CA GLU A 183 -0.98 26.05 -1.84
C GLU A 183 0.34 25.39 -1.42
N TRP A 184 1.07 24.84 -2.38
CA TRP A 184 2.34 24.15 -2.15
C TRP A 184 3.55 25.03 -2.52
N PRO A 185 4.77 24.70 -2.05
CA PRO A 185 5.97 25.38 -2.48
C PRO A 185 6.09 25.42 -4.01
N GLU A 186 6.16 26.63 -4.57
CA GLU A 186 6.28 26.90 -6.02
C GLU A 186 5.08 26.42 -6.88
N CYS A 187 3.97 25.98 -6.26
CA CYS A 187 2.82 25.44 -6.98
C CYS A 187 1.49 25.78 -6.27
N ILE A 188 0.64 26.56 -6.95
CA ILE A 188 -0.68 26.98 -6.44
C ILE A 188 -1.78 26.34 -7.28
N GLY A 189 -2.86 25.91 -6.64
CA GLY A 189 -4.07 25.35 -7.26
C GLY A 189 -4.01 23.84 -7.52
N MET A 190 -2.95 23.16 -7.09
CA MET A 190 -2.88 21.69 -7.11
C MET A 190 -3.35 21.14 -5.77
N LEU A 191 -4.30 20.21 -5.76
CA LEU A 191 -4.86 19.65 -4.52
C LEU A 191 -3.90 18.70 -3.78
N LYS A 192 -2.83 18.24 -4.45
CA LYS A 192 -1.80 17.35 -3.89
C LYS A 192 -0.42 17.72 -4.41
N THR A 193 0.60 17.39 -3.64
CA THR A 193 2.02 17.51 -4.00
C THR A 193 2.70 16.14 -4.05
N ASN A 194 3.83 16.03 -4.74
CA ASN A 194 4.55 14.75 -4.86
C ASN A 194 5.10 14.26 -3.51
N THR A 195 5.12 12.95 -3.29
CA THR A 195 5.73 12.31 -2.12
C THR A 195 7.22 12.09 -2.34
N VAL A 196 7.97 13.19 -2.43
CA VAL A 196 9.38 13.21 -2.86
C VAL A 196 10.20 14.16 -2.00
N LEU A 197 11.46 13.78 -1.72
CA LEU A 197 12.45 14.60 -1.05
C LEU A 197 13.73 14.69 -1.86
N GLN A 198 14.46 15.79 -1.72
CA GLN A 198 15.83 15.92 -2.17
C GLN A 198 16.69 16.40 -1.00
N TYR A 199 17.83 15.76 -0.80
CA TYR A 199 18.72 16.04 0.32
C TYR A 199 20.00 16.75 -0.12
N ASP A 200 20.77 17.25 0.84
CA ASP A 200 22.18 17.52 0.60
C ASP A 200 22.96 16.22 0.38
N ASN A 201 24.20 16.32 -0.13
CA ASN A 201 25.04 15.15 -0.43
C ASN A 201 25.41 14.32 0.82
N LYS A 202 25.17 14.84 2.04
CA LYS A 202 25.40 14.15 3.30
C LYS A 202 24.13 13.54 3.89
N TYR A 203 23.00 13.71 3.22
CA TYR A 203 21.66 13.36 3.71
C TYR A 203 21.30 13.95 5.08
N ALA A 204 21.97 15.05 5.45
CA ALA A 204 21.77 15.71 6.73
C ALA A 204 20.53 16.60 6.68
N ASN A 205 20.38 17.39 5.62
CA ASN A 205 19.30 18.36 5.46
C ASN A 205 18.45 18.07 4.22
N VAL A 206 17.14 18.30 4.35
CA VAL A 206 16.22 18.36 3.21
C VAL A 206 16.42 19.69 2.50
N MET A 207 16.80 19.64 1.22
CA MET A 207 17.02 20.81 0.37
C MET A 207 15.74 21.26 -0.32
N SER A 208 14.91 20.30 -0.74
CA SER A 208 13.58 20.54 -1.28
C SER A 208 12.69 19.31 -1.07
N TRP A 209 11.38 19.51 -1.17
CA TRP A 209 10.36 18.46 -1.04
C TRP A 209 9.21 18.74 -1.99
N GLY A 210 8.37 17.74 -2.26
CA GLY A 210 7.23 17.90 -3.18
C GLY A 210 7.67 17.98 -4.64
N LEU A 211 6.87 18.67 -5.46
CA LEU A 211 7.18 18.88 -6.89
C LEU A 211 8.56 19.52 -7.13
N PRO A 212 9.01 20.55 -6.37
CA PRO A 212 10.35 21.14 -6.55
C PRO A 212 11.53 20.18 -6.33
N ALA A 213 11.33 19.11 -5.56
CA ALA A 213 12.33 18.06 -5.39
C ALA A 213 12.36 17.07 -6.56
N LEU A 214 11.20 16.82 -7.18
CA LEU A 214 11.08 15.89 -8.28
C LEU A 214 11.63 16.47 -9.59
N THR A 215 11.31 17.73 -9.87
CA THR A 215 11.65 18.34 -11.15
C THR A 215 11.69 19.87 -11.09
N LYS A 216 12.42 20.47 -12.04
CA LYS A 216 12.53 21.91 -12.27
C LYS A 216 12.48 22.17 -13.77
N ARG A 217 11.91 23.32 -14.16
CA ARG A 217 11.89 23.72 -15.58
C ARG A 217 13.33 23.86 -16.10
N PRO A 218 13.67 23.21 -17.23
CA PRO A 218 14.99 23.33 -17.83
C PRO A 218 15.35 24.79 -18.15
N SER A 219 16.59 25.19 -17.88
CA SER A 219 17.07 26.51 -18.28
C SER A 219 17.54 26.50 -19.73
N ARG A 220 16.94 27.33 -20.59
CA ARG A 220 17.36 27.53 -22.00
C ARG A 220 18.84 27.94 -22.17
N ARG A 221 19.53 28.41 -21.11
CA ARG A 221 20.91 28.94 -21.15
C ARG A 221 21.98 28.04 -20.51
N ARG A 222 21.63 26.92 -19.89
CA ARG A 222 22.58 26.04 -19.20
C ARG A 222 22.50 24.61 -19.75
N TYR A 223 23.14 24.38 -20.89
CA TYR A 223 23.52 23.02 -21.29
C TYR A 223 24.61 22.53 -20.32
N GLY A 224 24.27 21.60 -19.42
CA GLY A 224 25.26 20.80 -18.68
C GLY A 224 25.60 21.21 -17.24
N TYR A 225 24.75 21.95 -16.51
CA TYR A 225 25.06 22.36 -15.12
C TYR A 225 23.86 22.22 -14.17
N ASP A 226 23.38 20.99 -13.97
CA ASP A 226 22.50 20.60 -12.85
C ASP A 226 23.11 19.42 -12.05
N ASN A 227 24.44 19.34 -12.02
CA ASN A 227 25.20 18.24 -11.40
C ASN A 227 25.33 18.32 -9.87
N ASP A 228 24.77 19.35 -9.21
CA ASP A 228 25.07 19.64 -7.81
C ASP A 228 23.95 19.22 -6.83
N ASN A 229 22.88 18.60 -7.33
CA ASN A 229 21.79 18.14 -6.47
C ASN A 229 21.77 16.62 -6.40
N SER A 230 21.62 16.09 -5.18
CA SER A 230 21.37 14.67 -4.96
C SER A 230 20.11 14.23 -5.74
N PRO A 231 20.03 12.96 -6.18
CA PRO A 231 18.85 12.46 -6.85
C PRO A 231 17.62 12.53 -5.94
N PRO A 232 16.41 12.74 -6.50
CA PRO A 232 15.19 12.70 -5.71
C PRO A 232 15.01 11.32 -5.05
N VAL A 233 14.51 11.34 -3.82
CA VAL A 233 14.16 10.17 -3.03
C VAL A 233 12.65 9.98 -3.12
N GLU A 234 12.22 8.95 -3.84
CA GLU A 234 10.82 8.68 -4.17
C GLU A 234 10.38 7.30 -3.66
N LEU A 235 9.06 7.07 -3.66
CA LEU A 235 8.44 5.76 -3.42
C LEU A 235 8.84 5.12 -2.07
N PHE A 236 9.39 5.89 -1.14
CA PHE A 236 9.91 5.41 0.14
C PHE A 236 8.78 4.85 1.04
N LYS A 237 7.52 5.25 0.83
CA LYS A 237 6.33 4.63 1.47
C LYS A 237 6.22 3.13 1.16
N LEU A 238 6.75 2.64 0.04
CA LEU A 238 6.71 1.20 -0.28
C LEU A 238 7.51 0.35 0.71
N HIS A 239 8.46 0.92 1.46
CA HIS A 239 9.19 0.18 2.49
C HIS A 239 8.31 -0.30 3.66
N LEU A 240 7.16 0.35 3.86
CA LEU A 240 6.14 -0.03 4.84
C LEU A 240 5.29 -1.23 4.39
N SER A 241 5.30 -1.57 3.10
CA SER A 241 4.53 -2.71 2.57
C SER A 241 5.24 -4.04 2.81
N ASP A 242 4.48 -5.13 2.73
CA ASP A 242 4.99 -6.51 2.73
C ASP A 242 5.58 -6.93 1.37
N LEU A 243 5.77 -5.99 0.43
CA LEU A 243 6.36 -6.28 -0.87
C LEU A 243 7.79 -6.85 -0.73
N PRO A 244 8.18 -7.82 -1.57
CA PRO A 244 9.57 -8.26 -1.66
C PRO A 244 10.53 -7.10 -1.94
N ASN A 245 11.73 -7.14 -1.35
CA ASN A 245 12.73 -6.07 -1.45
C ASN A 245 13.07 -5.65 -2.90
N LYS A 246 12.98 -6.56 -3.87
CA LYS A 246 13.20 -6.25 -5.30
C LYS A 246 12.21 -5.26 -5.90
N PHE A 247 11.06 -5.04 -5.26
CA PHE A 247 10.04 -4.08 -5.68
C PHE A 247 10.06 -2.78 -4.86
N LYS A 248 10.94 -2.69 -3.86
CA LYS A 248 11.13 -1.48 -3.05
C LYS A 248 12.26 -0.65 -3.64
N PRO A 249 12.19 0.70 -3.60
CA PRO A 249 13.29 1.53 -4.09
C PRO A 249 14.53 1.33 -3.22
N GLU A 250 15.70 1.31 -3.83
CA GLU A 250 16.96 1.37 -3.11
C GLU A 250 17.12 2.78 -2.50
N LEU A 251 17.38 2.84 -1.20
CA LEU A 251 17.55 4.11 -0.48
C LEU A 251 18.92 4.13 0.18
N SER A 252 19.68 5.20 -0.06
CA SER A 252 20.97 5.44 0.62
C SER A 252 20.81 5.84 2.10
N ILE A 253 19.57 6.07 2.55
CA ILE A 253 19.22 6.43 3.91
C ILE A 253 18.04 5.60 4.40
N GLY A 254 17.93 5.42 5.72
CA GLY A 254 16.86 4.63 6.32
C GLY A 254 15.48 5.22 6.00
N TYR A 255 14.57 4.40 5.47
CA TYR A 255 13.23 4.84 5.04
C TYR A 255 12.43 5.56 6.14
N LYS A 256 12.60 5.17 7.41
CA LYS A 256 11.97 5.85 8.55
C LYS A 256 12.36 7.33 8.65
N LYS A 257 13.63 7.65 8.38
CA LYS A 257 14.12 9.05 8.34
C LYS A 257 13.44 9.79 7.20
N VAL A 258 13.38 9.19 6.01
CA VAL A 258 12.75 9.79 4.83
C VAL A 258 11.28 10.10 5.07
N ILE A 259 10.53 9.15 5.62
CA ILE A 259 9.11 9.34 5.99
C ILE A 259 8.98 10.46 7.04
N THR A 260 9.79 10.42 8.09
CA THR A 260 9.77 11.43 9.15
C THR A 260 10.04 12.83 8.60
N ASP A 261 11.06 12.98 7.76
CA ASP A 261 11.43 14.25 7.15
C ASP A 261 10.33 14.75 6.21
N TYR A 262 9.71 13.88 5.41
CA TYR A 262 8.57 14.27 4.56
C TYR A 262 7.37 14.74 5.38
N LEU A 263 7.00 13.98 6.41
CA LEU A 263 5.93 14.34 7.34
C LEU A 263 6.22 15.65 8.08
N ARG A 264 7.50 15.93 8.37
CA ARG A 264 7.92 17.20 8.97
C ARG A 264 7.69 18.36 8.01
N GLU A 265 8.05 18.24 6.74
CA GLU A 265 7.86 19.30 5.75
C GLU A 265 6.38 19.58 5.46
N ILE A 266 5.56 18.56 5.17
CA ILE A 266 4.12 18.74 4.99
C ILE A 266 3.43 19.23 6.27
N GLY A 267 3.96 18.84 7.43
CA GLY A 267 3.52 19.30 8.74
C GLY A 267 3.73 20.78 9.01
N LYS A 268 4.79 21.38 8.47
CA LYS A 268 5.01 22.83 8.54
C LYS A 268 3.89 23.57 7.79
N VAL A 269 3.64 23.17 6.54
CA VAL A 269 2.57 23.75 5.71
C VAL A 269 1.20 23.58 6.36
N MET A 270 0.92 22.41 6.92
CA MET A 270 -0.31 22.13 7.66
C MET A 270 -0.49 23.06 8.86
N LYS A 271 0.57 23.23 9.68
CA LYS A 271 0.54 24.14 10.83
C LYS A 271 0.33 25.59 10.40
N ASP A 272 1.02 26.03 9.36
CA ASP A 272 0.89 27.39 8.82
C ASP A 272 -0.53 27.65 8.31
N ALA A 273 -1.11 26.72 7.54
CA ALA A 273 -2.49 26.82 7.05
C ALA A 273 -3.52 26.93 8.19
N ILE A 274 -3.32 26.14 9.25
CA ILE A 274 -4.18 26.18 10.45
C ILE A 274 -4.04 27.49 11.20
N VAL A 275 -2.81 27.97 11.42
CA VAL A 275 -2.54 29.23 12.13
C VAL A 275 -3.10 30.42 11.36
N VAL A 276 -2.98 30.44 10.03
CA VAL A 276 -3.57 31.50 9.19
C VAL A 276 -5.09 31.53 9.32
N ARG A 277 -5.74 30.36 9.34
CA ARG A 277 -7.20 30.24 9.44
C ARG A 277 -7.73 30.48 10.86
N TRP A 278 -7.01 29.99 11.86
CA TRP A 278 -7.38 29.98 13.28
C TRP A 278 -6.19 30.37 14.17
N PRO A 279 -5.83 31.66 14.26
CA PRO A 279 -4.59 32.12 14.92
C PRO A 279 -4.45 31.76 16.40
N ASN A 280 -5.56 31.52 17.09
CA ASN A 280 -5.60 31.24 18.53
C ASN A 280 -5.66 29.73 18.86
N SER A 281 -5.47 28.84 17.88
CA SER A 281 -5.44 27.40 18.13
C SER A 281 -4.06 26.90 18.55
N ASP A 282 -3.99 26.13 19.63
CA ASP A 282 -2.83 25.31 19.96
C ASP A 282 -2.91 24.04 19.12
N PHE A 283 -1.96 23.84 18.20
CA PHE A 283 -1.96 22.68 17.30
C PHE A 283 -2.02 21.36 18.06
N PHE A 284 -1.26 21.20 19.15
CA PHE A 284 -1.20 19.91 19.84
C PHE A 284 -2.40 19.62 20.73
N LYS A 285 -3.14 20.66 21.16
CA LYS A 285 -4.34 20.51 22.00
C LYS A 285 -5.63 20.52 21.19
N ASN A 286 -5.71 21.37 20.16
CA ASN A 286 -6.95 21.67 19.47
C ASN A 286 -7.10 20.94 18.13
N VAL A 287 -6.05 20.32 17.60
CA VAL A 287 -6.08 19.60 16.33
C VAL A 287 -6.11 18.09 16.57
N LEU A 288 -7.09 17.42 15.96
CA LEU A 288 -7.09 15.99 15.74
C LEU A 288 -6.51 15.69 14.35
N LEU A 289 -5.37 15.02 14.29
CA LEU A 289 -4.79 14.53 13.06
C LEU A 289 -5.32 13.13 12.74
N VAL A 290 -5.96 12.98 11.58
CA VAL A 290 -6.41 11.70 11.03
C VAL A 290 -5.53 11.36 9.84
N LEU A 291 -4.64 10.38 10.02
CA LEU A 291 -3.71 9.93 8.99
C LEU A 291 -4.30 8.73 8.23
N THR A 292 -4.35 8.82 6.91
CA THR A 292 -4.79 7.68 6.10
C THR A 292 -3.67 6.67 5.90
N PHE A 293 -4.05 5.40 5.68
CA PHE A 293 -3.10 4.32 5.48
C PHE A 293 -3.64 3.27 4.52
N PRO A 294 -2.80 2.59 3.71
CA PRO A 294 -3.28 1.53 2.85
C PRO A 294 -3.85 0.36 3.65
N ALA A 295 -4.93 -0.21 3.14
CA ALA A 295 -5.63 -1.36 3.71
C ALA A 295 -4.78 -2.62 3.89
N GLU A 296 -3.73 -2.76 3.09
CA GLU A 296 -2.93 -3.98 2.99
C GLU A 296 -1.72 -3.99 3.92
N TYR A 297 -1.40 -2.82 4.49
CA TYR A 297 -0.18 -2.66 5.27
C TYR A 297 -0.39 -3.22 6.69
N SER A 298 0.66 -3.84 7.24
CA SER A 298 0.60 -4.50 8.54
C SER A 298 0.58 -3.54 9.73
N GLU A 299 0.15 -4.00 10.90
CA GLU A 299 0.24 -3.22 12.15
C GLU A 299 1.65 -2.69 12.45
N ASN A 300 2.71 -3.44 12.12
CA ASN A 300 4.08 -2.96 12.29
C ASN A 300 4.32 -1.68 11.47
N ALA A 301 3.78 -1.62 10.25
CA ALA A 301 3.87 -0.45 9.40
C ALA A 301 3.14 0.76 10.00
N ARG A 302 2.01 0.54 10.68
CA ARG A 302 1.28 1.59 11.40
C ARG A 302 2.03 2.11 12.63
N LEU A 303 2.65 1.22 13.40
CA LEU A 303 3.51 1.60 14.54
C LEU A 303 4.71 2.43 14.08
N ILE A 304 5.31 2.07 12.94
CA ILE A 304 6.37 2.85 12.31
C ILE A 304 5.84 4.23 11.87
N MET A 305 4.63 4.31 11.29
CA MET A 305 4.04 5.60 10.95
C MET A 305 3.80 6.47 12.18
N ARG A 306 3.29 5.92 13.28
CA ARG A 306 3.14 6.65 14.56
C ARG A 306 4.48 7.18 15.06
N GLU A 307 5.53 6.35 15.01
CA GLU A 307 6.91 6.75 15.33
C GLU A 307 7.37 7.91 14.44
N CYS A 308 7.16 7.83 13.12
CA CYS A 308 7.52 8.90 12.18
C CYS A 308 6.72 10.19 12.41
N VAL A 309 5.41 10.10 12.68
CA VAL A 309 4.54 11.26 12.98
C VAL A 309 4.98 11.97 14.27
N PHE A 310 5.34 11.19 15.30
CA PHE A 310 5.91 11.72 16.55
C PHE A 310 7.25 12.40 16.30
N ASN A 311 8.19 11.75 15.60
CA ASN A 311 9.51 12.30 15.30
C ASN A 311 9.47 13.48 14.31
N ALA A 312 8.39 13.62 13.55
CA ALA A 312 8.10 14.78 12.70
C ALA A 312 7.55 15.97 13.50
N GLY A 313 7.21 15.78 14.78
CA GLY A 313 6.66 16.82 15.65
C GLY A 313 5.21 17.17 15.34
N LEU A 314 4.43 16.20 14.83
CA LEU A 314 2.99 16.37 14.56
C LEU A 314 2.11 15.95 15.74
N ILE A 315 2.69 15.29 16.73
CA ILE A 315 2.07 15.01 18.03
C ILE A 315 3.08 15.25 19.16
N ASN A 316 2.58 15.59 20.34
CA ASN A 316 3.38 15.93 21.52
C ASN A 316 3.83 14.72 22.36
N GLY A 317 3.30 13.53 22.06
CA GLY A 317 3.66 12.29 22.73
C GLY A 317 3.37 11.09 21.85
N TYR A 318 4.17 10.03 21.96
CA TYR A 318 4.05 8.83 21.14
C TYR A 318 2.62 8.22 21.21
N ASN A 319 2.05 8.16 22.41
CA ASN A 319 0.70 7.67 22.68
C ASN A 319 -0.39 8.76 22.63
N SER A 320 -0.13 9.90 21.97
CA SER A 320 -1.13 10.96 21.87
C SER A 320 -2.41 10.45 21.20
N THR A 321 -3.54 10.74 21.83
CA THR A 321 -4.90 10.45 21.34
C THR A 321 -5.34 11.41 20.24
N ASN A 322 -4.59 12.48 20.02
CA ASN A 322 -4.82 13.46 18.96
C ASN A 322 -4.27 12.99 17.59
N LEU A 323 -3.83 11.74 17.50
CA LEU A 323 -3.57 11.02 16.26
C LEU A 323 -4.52 9.84 16.15
N GLN A 324 -5.32 9.83 15.10
CA GLN A 324 -6.13 8.71 14.64
C GLN A 324 -5.64 8.25 13.28
N PHE A 325 -5.94 7.00 12.95
CA PHE A 325 -5.71 6.47 11.62
C PHE A 325 -7.06 6.07 11.00
N ILE A 326 -7.08 5.95 9.69
CA ILE A 326 -8.19 5.38 8.92
C ILE A 326 -7.61 4.73 7.66
N THR A 327 -8.23 3.69 7.13
CA THR A 327 -7.77 3.16 5.83
C THR A 327 -8.19 4.06 4.68
N GLU A 328 -7.33 4.21 3.68
CA GLU A 328 -7.61 4.95 2.43
C GLU A 328 -8.99 4.59 1.83
N PRO A 329 -9.36 3.31 1.61
CA PRO A 329 -10.67 2.95 1.07
C PRO A 329 -11.84 3.18 2.02
N GLU A 330 -11.63 3.25 3.34
CA GLU A 330 -12.68 3.66 4.28
C GLU A 330 -12.91 5.16 4.21
N ALA A 331 -11.85 5.95 4.19
CA ALA A 331 -11.95 7.40 4.03
C ALA A 331 -12.66 7.75 2.70
N ALA A 332 -12.25 7.12 1.59
CA ALA A 332 -12.91 7.28 0.30
C ALA A 332 -14.41 6.93 0.37
N ALA A 333 -14.77 5.82 1.02
CA ALA A 333 -16.16 5.39 1.16
C ALA A 333 -16.99 6.36 2.01
N ILE A 334 -16.43 6.90 3.10
CA ILE A 334 -17.09 7.90 3.95
C ILE A 334 -17.40 9.17 3.15
N TYR A 335 -16.44 9.65 2.37
CA TYR A 335 -16.65 10.82 1.53
C TYR A 335 -17.70 10.56 0.45
N CYS A 336 -17.62 9.41 -0.24
CA CYS A 336 -18.62 9.03 -1.22
C CYS A 336 -20.02 8.97 -0.58
N MET A 337 -20.17 8.30 0.56
CA MET A 337 -21.45 8.24 1.29
C MET A 337 -22.03 9.63 1.59
N LYS A 338 -21.20 10.59 1.99
CA LYS A 338 -21.67 11.95 2.26
C LYS A 338 -22.23 12.63 0.99
N GLN A 339 -21.61 12.38 -0.16
CA GLN A 339 -22.10 12.85 -1.48
C GLN A 339 -23.35 12.10 -1.95
N LEU A 340 -23.47 10.82 -1.59
CA LEU A 340 -24.65 10.00 -1.88
C LEU A 340 -25.93 10.50 -1.18
N GLN A 341 -25.81 11.27 -0.10
CA GLN A 341 -26.97 11.85 0.59
C GLN A 341 -27.73 12.86 -0.27
N ASP A 342 -27.04 13.55 -1.18
CA ASP A 342 -27.67 14.48 -2.13
C ASP A 342 -28.49 13.74 -3.21
N HIS A 343 -28.41 12.41 -3.26
CA HIS A 343 -29.09 11.55 -4.22
C HIS A 343 -30.20 10.68 -3.60
N ASP A 344 -30.61 10.95 -2.35
CA ASP A 344 -31.71 10.28 -1.65
C ASP A 344 -31.65 8.73 -1.68
N LEU A 345 -30.45 8.16 -1.54
CA LEU A 345 -30.29 6.70 -1.54
C LEU A 345 -30.93 6.05 -0.30
N GLU A 346 -31.69 4.98 -0.53
CA GLU A 346 -32.39 4.27 0.53
C GLU A 346 -31.42 3.53 1.46
N ILE A 347 -31.73 3.53 2.76
CA ILE A 347 -31.03 2.70 3.75
C ILE A 347 -31.12 1.22 3.31
N GLY A 348 -30.01 0.51 3.40
CA GLY A 348 -29.85 -0.86 2.92
C GLY A 348 -29.24 -0.95 1.52
N THR A 349 -29.07 0.17 0.81
CA THR A 349 -28.45 0.19 -0.51
C THR A 349 -26.98 -0.23 -0.46
N ASN A 350 -26.60 -1.10 -1.40
CA ASN A 350 -25.22 -1.50 -1.64
C ASN A 350 -24.61 -0.59 -2.72
N PHE A 351 -23.40 -0.10 -2.51
CA PHE A 351 -22.66 0.68 -3.50
C PHE A 351 -21.20 0.24 -3.55
N MET A 352 -20.59 0.37 -4.74
CA MET A 352 -19.18 0.08 -4.95
C MET A 352 -18.39 1.39 -5.02
N VAL A 353 -17.30 1.45 -4.27
CA VAL A 353 -16.29 2.50 -4.41
C VAL A 353 -15.16 1.93 -5.24
N VAL A 354 -14.80 2.63 -6.32
CA VAL A 354 -13.67 2.30 -7.19
C VAL A 354 -12.64 3.41 -7.04
N ASP A 355 -11.63 3.17 -6.21
CA ASP A 355 -10.55 4.12 -5.94
C ASP A 355 -9.43 3.92 -6.97
N CYS A 356 -9.45 4.74 -8.03
CA CYS A 356 -8.45 4.72 -9.09
C CYS A 356 -7.23 5.59 -8.72
N GLY A 357 -6.41 5.09 -7.79
CA GLY A 357 -5.23 5.78 -7.29
C GLY A 357 -4.07 5.90 -8.30
N GLY A 358 -2.92 6.35 -7.78
CA GLY A 358 -1.70 6.53 -8.59
C GLY A 358 -1.06 5.20 -9.01
N GLY A 359 -0.86 4.29 -8.07
CA GLY A 359 -0.21 3.00 -8.32
C GLY A 359 -1.18 1.81 -8.41
N THR A 360 -2.23 1.85 -7.59
CA THR A 360 -3.21 0.77 -7.44
C THR A 360 -4.60 1.27 -7.79
N VAL A 361 -5.47 0.33 -8.11
CA VAL A 361 -6.91 0.54 -8.13
C VAL A 361 -7.53 -0.40 -7.12
N ASP A 362 -8.30 0.17 -6.18
CA ASP A 362 -8.87 -0.54 -5.05
C ASP A 362 -10.39 -0.45 -5.05
N LEU A 363 -11.08 -1.58 -4.93
CA LEU A 363 -12.53 -1.67 -4.98
C LEU A 363 -13.07 -2.21 -3.65
N THR A 364 -14.12 -1.56 -3.15
CA THR A 364 -14.87 -2.03 -1.98
C THR A 364 -16.36 -1.93 -2.21
N ILE A 365 -17.12 -2.96 -1.79
CA ILE A 365 -18.58 -2.91 -1.77
C ILE A 365 -19.03 -2.60 -0.35
N ARG A 366 -19.84 -1.56 -0.21
CA ARG A 366 -20.34 -1.04 1.05
C ARG A 366 -21.86 -1.08 1.09
N LYS A 367 -22.41 -1.27 2.28
CA LYS A 367 -23.85 -1.17 2.57
C LYS A 367 -24.12 0.09 3.38
N LEU A 368 -25.09 0.88 2.95
CA LEU A 368 -25.60 1.99 3.75
C LEU A 368 -26.48 1.42 4.87
N ILE A 369 -25.93 1.27 6.08
CA ILE A 369 -26.65 0.71 7.23
C ILE A 369 -27.62 1.74 7.83
N ASN A 370 -27.23 3.01 7.81
CA ASN A 370 -28.04 4.15 8.23
C ASN A 370 -27.56 5.38 7.46
N ARG A 371 -28.25 6.53 7.56
CA ARG A 371 -27.92 7.77 6.82
C ARG A 371 -26.42 8.14 6.86
N ASN A 372 -25.76 7.89 7.98
CA ASN A 372 -24.34 8.20 8.21
C ASN A 372 -23.50 6.96 8.59
N GLN A 373 -23.97 5.74 8.30
CA GLN A 373 -23.28 4.51 8.73
C GLN A 373 -23.04 3.52 7.60
N LEU A 374 -21.81 3.03 7.51
CA LEU A 374 -21.38 2.06 6.51
C LEU A 374 -21.11 0.69 7.13
N GLY A 375 -21.50 -0.35 6.39
CA GLY A 375 -21.02 -1.72 6.55
C GLY A 375 -20.20 -2.15 5.35
N GLU A 376 -19.24 -3.05 5.55
CA GLU A 376 -18.50 -3.71 4.47
C GLU A 376 -19.17 -5.05 4.12
N ILE A 377 -19.34 -5.35 2.83
CA ILE A 377 -20.05 -6.57 2.37
C ILE A 377 -19.07 -7.64 1.91
N THR A 378 -18.10 -7.24 1.10
CA THR A 378 -17.14 -8.15 0.46
C THR A 378 -15.74 -7.79 0.88
N GLU A 379 -14.83 -8.75 0.79
CA GLU A 379 -13.41 -8.42 0.81
C GLU A 379 -13.05 -7.46 -0.32
N ARG A 380 -12.02 -6.65 -0.08
CA ARG A 380 -11.51 -5.67 -1.04
C ARG A 380 -10.82 -6.40 -2.19
N SER A 381 -10.94 -5.86 -3.40
CA SER A 381 -10.19 -6.33 -4.57
C SER A 381 -9.38 -5.18 -5.13
N GLY A 382 -8.17 -5.45 -5.61
CA GLY A 382 -7.37 -4.42 -6.27
C GLY A 382 -6.32 -5.00 -7.21
N ASP A 383 -5.73 -4.14 -8.03
CA ASP A 383 -4.62 -4.47 -8.92
C ASP A 383 -3.69 -3.28 -9.13
N PHE A 384 -2.48 -3.54 -9.62
CA PHE A 384 -1.50 -2.54 -9.99
C PHE A 384 -1.81 -1.98 -11.38
N CYS A 385 -2.91 -1.24 -11.51
CA CYS A 385 -3.31 -0.57 -12.74
C CYS A 385 -3.72 0.89 -12.49
N GLY A 386 -3.04 1.58 -11.57
CA GLY A 386 -3.31 2.99 -11.29
C GLY A 386 -2.82 3.95 -12.37
N SER A 387 -3.04 5.24 -12.14
CA SER A 387 -2.73 6.34 -13.07
C SER A 387 -1.28 6.35 -13.59
N THR A 388 -0.30 5.91 -12.80
CA THR A 388 1.13 5.85 -13.20
C THR A 388 1.42 4.88 -14.35
N TYR A 389 0.51 3.94 -14.63
CA TYR A 389 0.64 3.06 -15.79
C TYR A 389 0.39 3.80 -17.11
N ILE A 390 -0.44 4.85 -17.10
CA ILE A 390 -0.62 5.74 -18.24
C ILE A 390 0.68 6.51 -18.52
N ASP A 391 1.38 6.95 -17.46
CA ASP A 391 2.67 7.63 -17.59
C ASP A 391 3.74 6.68 -18.20
N ARG A 392 3.66 5.38 -17.88
CA ARG A 392 4.53 4.37 -18.49
C ARG A 392 4.23 4.19 -19.97
N GLU A 393 2.96 4.13 -20.37
CA GLU A 393 2.58 4.05 -21.79
C GLU A 393 3.06 5.30 -22.56
N PHE A 394 2.99 6.49 -21.95
CA PHE A 394 3.58 7.71 -22.52
C PHE A 394 5.10 7.60 -22.71
N ILE A 395 5.83 7.10 -21.70
CA ILE A 395 7.29 6.86 -21.81
C ILE A 395 7.59 5.84 -22.93
N MET A 396 6.76 4.78 -23.06
CA MET A 396 6.92 3.79 -24.14
C MET A 396 6.63 4.40 -25.52
N TYR A 397 5.60 5.24 -25.63
CA TYR A 397 5.31 5.98 -26.85
C TYR A 397 6.50 6.84 -27.26
N LEU A 398 7.04 7.65 -26.35
CA LEU A 398 8.23 8.45 -26.61
C LEU A 398 9.44 7.59 -26.97
N SER A 399 9.66 6.46 -26.27
CA SER A 399 10.75 5.54 -26.59
C SER A 399 10.70 5.03 -28.03
N ARG A 400 9.50 4.90 -28.63
CA ARG A 400 9.35 4.54 -30.05
C ARG A 400 9.70 5.71 -30.99
N LYS A 401 9.49 6.95 -30.57
CA LYS A 401 9.78 8.16 -31.36
C LYS A 401 11.26 8.57 -31.29
N VAL A 402 11.84 8.60 -30.10
CA VAL A 402 13.22 9.09 -29.87
C VAL A 402 14.25 7.95 -29.79
N GLY A 403 13.79 6.72 -29.56
CA GLY A 403 14.63 5.53 -29.39
C GLY A 403 14.78 5.13 -27.91
N HIS A 404 14.74 3.81 -27.66
CA HIS A 404 14.81 3.24 -26.31
C HIS A 404 16.07 3.66 -25.54
N ASN A 405 17.24 3.61 -26.20
CA ASN A 405 18.51 4.01 -25.58
C ASN A 405 18.51 5.50 -25.19
N ALA A 406 17.88 6.36 -25.99
CA ALA A 406 17.79 7.78 -25.68
C ALA A 406 16.99 8.04 -24.40
N MET A 407 15.83 7.39 -24.27
CA MET A 407 15.02 7.45 -23.04
C MET A 407 15.73 6.84 -21.84
N GLU A 408 16.46 5.74 -22.01
CA GLU A 408 17.22 5.12 -20.92
C GLU A 408 18.35 6.02 -20.43
N MET A 409 19.07 6.68 -21.33
CA MET A 409 20.13 7.63 -21.00
C MET A 409 19.57 8.90 -20.35
N LEU A 410 18.43 9.41 -20.82
CA LEU A 410 17.72 10.51 -20.18
C LEU A 410 17.34 10.15 -18.74
N ARG A 411 16.79 8.95 -18.53
CA ARG A 411 16.43 8.45 -17.19
C ARG A 411 17.63 8.35 -16.26
N LYS A 412 18.76 7.81 -16.73
CA LYS A 412 19.96 7.57 -15.91
C LYS A 412 20.71 8.86 -15.58
N ASN A 413 20.87 9.74 -16.55
CA ASN A 413 21.78 10.88 -16.44
C ASN A 413 21.04 12.21 -16.19
N ASN A 414 19.75 12.29 -16.52
CA ASN A 414 18.97 13.53 -16.47
C ASN A 414 17.54 13.28 -16.00
N TYR A 415 17.40 12.51 -14.92
CA TYR A 415 16.12 12.09 -14.38
C TYR A 415 15.14 13.25 -14.12
N GLY A 416 15.62 14.39 -13.61
CA GLY A 416 14.80 15.58 -13.38
C GLY A 416 14.17 16.17 -14.66
N GLN A 417 14.86 16.13 -15.80
CA GLN A 417 14.29 16.54 -17.10
C GLN A 417 13.31 15.50 -17.64
N MET A 418 13.57 14.20 -17.44
CA MET A 418 12.59 13.16 -17.75
C MET A 418 11.30 13.38 -16.95
N GLN A 419 11.42 13.69 -15.67
CA GLN A 419 10.27 13.99 -14.81
C GLN A 419 9.58 15.28 -15.23
N TYR A 420 10.30 16.33 -15.64
CA TYR A 420 9.69 17.55 -16.16
C TYR A 420 8.80 17.25 -17.37
N LEU A 421 9.31 16.45 -18.30
CA LEU A 421 8.60 15.99 -19.48
C LEU A 421 7.34 15.19 -19.13
N ILE A 422 7.41 14.29 -18.14
CA ILE A 422 6.23 13.57 -17.64
C ILE A 422 5.22 14.53 -17.01
N GLN A 423 5.66 15.50 -16.20
CA GLN A 423 4.75 16.46 -15.56
C GLN A 423 4.05 17.39 -16.55
N GLU A 424 4.74 17.83 -17.63
CA GLU A 424 4.10 18.60 -18.70
C GLU A 424 3.04 17.77 -19.44
N PHE A 425 3.32 16.50 -19.73
CA PHE A 425 2.33 15.58 -20.28
C PHE A 425 1.13 15.40 -19.34
N ILE A 426 1.37 15.19 -18.05
CA ILE A 426 0.29 15.04 -17.05
C ILE A 426 -0.60 16.28 -17.06
N LYS A 427 0.00 17.46 -16.98
CA LYS A 427 -0.70 18.74 -16.87
C LYS A 427 -1.47 19.11 -18.13
N ARG A 428 -0.88 18.93 -19.32
CA ARG A 428 -1.43 19.44 -20.59
C ARG A 428 -2.25 18.42 -21.36
N CYS A 429 -2.00 17.12 -21.16
CA CYS A 429 -2.69 16.05 -21.87
C CYS A 429 -3.51 15.18 -20.94
N LYS A 430 -2.86 14.53 -19.97
CA LYS A 430 -3.48 13.45 -19.20
C LYS A 430 -4.66 13.92 -18.36
N LEU A 431 -4.49 15.01 -17.60
CA LEU A 431 -5.55 15.56 -16.74
C LEU A 431 -6.75 16.12 -17.53
N PRO A 432 -6.57 16.88 -18.63
CA PRO A 432 -7.71 17.37 -19.42
C PRO A 432 -8.33 16.31 -20.36
N PHE A 433 -7.73 15.12 -20.52
CA PHE A 433 -8.25 14.10 -21.44
C PHE A 433 -9.55 13.48 -20.93
N THR A 434 -10.65 13.72 -21.65
CA THR A 434 -11.99 13.23 -21.30
C THR A 434 -12.34 11.90 -21.98
N GLY A 435 -11.55 11.45 -22.95
CA GLY A 435 -11.90 10.32 -23.82
C GLY A 435 -12.91 10.66 -24.92
N VAL A 436 -13.31 11.93 -25.07
CA VAL A 436 -14.22 12.40 -26.12
C VAL A 436 -13.41 13.09 -27.22
N ASN A 437 -13.44 12.53 -28.44
CA ASN A 437 -12.61 13.02 -29.56
C ASN A 437 -12.96 14.46 -29.99
N GLN A 438 -14.23 14.84 -29.92
CA GLN A 438 -14.70 16.17 -30.36
C GLN A 438 -14.12 17.32 -29.52
N ASP A 439 -13.74 17.05 -28.28
CA ASP A 439 -13.21 18.03 -27.34
C ASP A 439 -11.67 18.01 -27.30
N PHE A 440 -11.04 17.11 -28.06
CA PHE A 440 -9.61 16.91 -28.01
C PHE A 440 -8.88 17.76 -29.04
N ASN A 441 -8.02 18.66 -28.55
CA ASN A 441 -7.04 19.34 -29.38
C ASN A 441 -5.74 18.55 -29.36
N THR A 442 -5.14 18.37 -30.54
CA THR A 442 -3.80 17.84 -30.69
C THR A 442 -2.81 18.58 -29.78
N TYR A 443 -1.90 17.83 -29.17
CA TYR A 443 -0.86 18.39 -28.33
C TYR A 443 0.51 18.23 -28.97
N ASP A 444 1.19 19.35 -29.19
CA ASP A 444 2.55 19.37 -29.69
C ASP A 444 3.53 19.40 -28.52
N LEU A 445 4.25 18.29 -28.34
CA LEU A 445 5.30 18.16 -27.34
C LEU A 445 6.62 18.67 -27.92
N ASP A 446 7.02 19.88 -27.53
CA ASP A 446 8.30 20.48 -27.90
C ASP A 446 9.45 19.90 -27.05
N LEU A 447 10.23 19.01 -27.65
CA LEU A 447 11.39 18.41 -26.98
C LEU A 447 12.55 19.39 -26.79
N GLU A 448 12.68 20.44 -27.62
CA GLU A 448 13.71 21.46 -27.41
C GLU A 448 13.44 22.29 -26.17
N GLU A 449 12.17 22.59 -25.89
CA GLU A 449 11.77 23.34 -24.71
C GLU A 449 11.76 22.47 -23.45
N ILE A 450 11.20 21.27 -23.54
CA ILE A 450 10.84 20.47 -22.37
C ILE A 450 11.99 19.53 -21.96
N ALA A 451 12.75 18.98 -22.91
CA ALA A 451 13.82 18.03 -22.61
C ALA A 451 15.02 18.18 -23.58
N PRO A 452 15.64 19.38 -23.69
CA PRO A 452 16.67 19.66 -24.69
C PRO A 452 17.87 18.71 -24.63
N VAL A 453 18.19 18.17 -23.44
CA VAL A 453 19.30 17.24 -23.25
C VAL A 453 19.10 15.92 -23.98
N ILE A 454 17.85 15.54 -24.30
CA ILE A 454 17.56 14.26 -24.96
C ILE A 454 18.20 14.17 -26.35
N LYS A 455 18.39 15.30 -27.03
CA LYS A 455 18.98 15.39 -28.37
C LYS A 455 20.35 14.72 -28.46
N GLN A 456 21.14 14.80 -27.38
CA GLN A 456 22.48 14.22 -27.33
C GLN A 456 22.48 12.69 -27.31
N TYR A 457 21.35 12.07 -26.93
CA TYR A 457 21.21 10.61 -26.82
C TYR A 457 20.49 9.96 -28.00
N ILE A 458 19.91 10.77 -28.89
CA ILE A 458 19.16 10.30 -30.06
C ILE A 458 20.11 9.95 -31.19
N THR A 459 19.87 8.80 -31.85
CA THR A 459 20.65 8.30 -32.98
C THR A 459 20.43 9.15 -34.24
N ASP A 460 21.37 9.12 -35.19
CA ASP A 460 21.32 9.95 -36.40
C ASP A 460 20.06 9.72 -37.26
N GLU A 461 19.51 8.51 -37.28
CA GLU A 461 18.29 8.19 -38.05
C GLU A 461 17.05 8.88 -37.44
N ASN A 462 16.80 8.66 -36.14
CA ASN A 462 15.69 9.30 -35.43
C ASN A 462 15.87 10.82 -35.37
N ARG A 463 17.12 11.29 -35.23
CA ARG A 463 17.45 12.72 -35.19
C ARG A 463 17.02 13.43 -36.46
N LYS A 464 17.32 12.88 -37.64
CA LYS A 464 16.92 13.50 -38.92
C LYS A 464 15.41 13.68 -39.03
N HIS A 465 14.63 12.69 -38.57
CA HIS A 465 13.18 12.81 -38.57
C HIS A 465 12.71 13.88 -37.59
N LEU A 466 13.22 13.89 -36.36
CA LEU A 466 12.84 14.89 -35.36
C LEU A 466 13.28 16.30 -35.75
N GLU A 467 14.45 16.48 -36.36
CA GLU A 467 14.89 17.78 -36.88
C GLU A 467 14.01 18.29 -38.02
N ALA A 468 13.49 17.39 -38.87
CA ALA A 468 12.56 17.77 -39.95
C ALA A 468 11.20 18.22 -39.43
N GLU A 469 10.81 17.76 -38.24
CA GLU A 469 9.56 18.12 -37.54
C GLU A 469 9.81 19.18 -36.44
N ASP A 470 10.91 19.93 -36.51
CA ASP A 470 11.30 20.97 -35.54
C ASP A 470 11.30 20.50 -34.07
N TRP A 471 11.61 19.22 -33.85
CA TRP A 471 11.58 18.51 -32.56
C TRP A 471 10.21 18.49 -31.86
N LEU A 472 9.15 18.75 -32.61
CA LEU A 472 7.77 18.65 -32.16
C LEU A 472 7.29 17.20 -32.32
N ILE A 473 6.75 16.64 -31.23
CA ILE A 473 6.03 15.36 -31.29
C ILE A 473 4.54 15.67 -31.17
N GLU A 474 3.85 15.54 -32.29
CA GLU A 474 2.39 15.63 -32.34
C GLU A 474 1.75 14.41 -31.64
N LEU A 475 0.87 14.68 -30.67
CA LEU A 475 0.06 13.69 -29.95
C LEU A 475 -1.42 13.92 -30.27
N ASN A 476 -1.99 13.01 -31.05
CA ASN A 476 -3.41 13.06 -31.40
C ASN A 476 -4.27 12.26 -30.41
N PHE A 477 -5.60 12.34 -30.59
CA PHE A 477 -6.57 11.66 -29.73
C PHE A 477 -6.31 10.15 -29.58
N ASN A 478 -6.01 9.46 -30.69
CA ASN A 478 -5.80 8.01 -30.69
C ASN A 478 -4.52 7.62 -29.96
N ASP A 479 -3.47 8.44 -30.07
CA ASP A 479 -2.22 8.23 -29.34
C ASP A 479 -2.49 8.26 -27.83
N ILE A 480 -3.15 9.32 -27.34
CA ILE A 480 -3.48 9.46 -25.92
C ILE A 480 -4.43 8.34 -25.48
N LYS A 481 -5.48 8.07 -26.25
CA LYS A 481 -6.44 7.00 -25.95
C LYS A 481 -5.73 5.64 -25.81
N SER A 482 -4.76 5.34 -26.67
CA SER A 482 -4.00 4.08 -26.62
C SER A 482 -3.19 3.92 -25.33
N MET A 483 -2.83 5.02 -24.66
CA MET A 483 -2.15 5.00 -23.35
C MET A 483 -3.13 4.71 -22.20
N PHE A 484 -4.40 5.11 -22.34
CA PHE A 484 -5.44 4.88 -21.33
C PHE A 484 -6.11 3.50 -21.46
N ASP A 485 -6.33 3.02 -22.69
CA ASP A 485 -7.10 1.81 -22.98
C ASP A 485 -6.67 0.56 -22.20
N PRO A 486 -5.36 0.23 -22.06
CA PRO A 486 -4.93 -0.91 -21.26
C PRO A 486 -5.31 -0.78 -19.79
N VAL A 487 -5.19 0.42 -19.24
CA VAL A 487 -5.49 0.72 -17.85
C VAL A 487 -6.99 0.64 -17.59
N VAL A 488 -7.79 1.32 -18.41
CA VAL A 488 -9.26 1.29 -18.33
C VAL A 488 -9.79 -0.14 -18.46
N LYS A 489 -9.22 -0.94 -19.37
CA LYS A 489 -9.60 -2.34 -19.53
C LYS A 489 -9.37 -3.15 -18.25
N ASN A 490 -8.25 -2.97 -17.57
CA ASN A 490 -7.96 -3.69 -16.32
C ASN A 490 -8.92 -3.26 -15.20
N VAL A 491 -9.22 -1.96 -15.09
CA VAL A 491 -10.21 -1.44 -14.12
C VAL A 491 -11.60 -2.06 -14.37
N LEU A 492 -12.05 -2.13 -15.63
CA LEU A 492 -13.32 -2.77 -15.97
C LEU A 492 -13.33 -4.26 -15.61
N GLN A 493 -12.21 -4.97 -15.82
CA GLN A 493 -12.09 -6.38 -15.41
C GLN A 493 -12.20 -6.55 -13.89
N LEU A 494 -11.59 -5.66 -13.11
CA LEU A 494 -11.73 -5.67 -11.64
C LEU A 494 -13.18 -5.44 -11.21
N ILE A 495 -13.85 -4.45 -11.80
CA ILE A 495 -15.26 -4.15 -11.50
C ILE A 495 -16.12 -5.39 -11.79
N HIS A 496 -15.95 -6.01 -12.96
CA HIS A 496 -16.69 -7.21 -13.31
C HIS A 496 -16.41 -8.39 -12.35
N ALA A 497 -15.15 -8.60 -11.98
CA ALA A 497 -14.78 -9.65 -11.03
C ALA A 497 -15.44 -9.43 -9.66
N GLN A 498 -15.42 -8.19 -9.16
CA GLN A 498 -16.00 -7.83 -7.87
C GLN A 498 -17.54 -7.89 -7.86
N LEU A 499 -18.19 -7.52 -8.96
CA LEU A 499 -19.65 -7.66 -9.09
C LEU A 499 -20.08 -9.14 -9.14
N ASN A 500 -19.28 -10.01 -9.75
CA ASN A 500 -19.56 -11.45 -9.84
C ASN A 500 -19.30 -12.21 -8.53
N SER A 501 -18.47 -11.69 -7.63
CA SER A 501 -18.11 -12.34 -6.37
C SER A 501 -19.08 -12.05 -5.22
N SER A 502 -19.99 -11.08 -5.36
CA SER A 502 -20.95 -10.70 -4.32
C SER A 502 -22.11 -11.72 -4.18
N PRO A 503 -22.30 -12.35 -3.00
CA PRO A 503 -23.34 -13.36 -2.77
C PRO A 503 -24.77 -12.77 -2.70
N GLU A 504 -24.91 -11.50 -2.30
CA GLU A 504 -26.11 -10.72 -2.59
C GLU A 504 -25.94 -10.27 -4.05
N THR A 505 -26.69 -10.88 -4.96
CA THR A 505 -26.73 -10.48 -6.37
C THR A 505 -26.80 -8.96 -6.45
N CYS A 506 -25.74 -8.33 -6.94
CA CYS A 506 -25.83 -7.06 -7.67
C CYS A 506 -26.58 -7.34 -8.98
N SER A 507 -27.81 -7.87 -8.90
CA SER A 507 -28.75 -8.02 -9.99
C SER A 507 -29.29 -6.66 -10.44
N ALA A 508 -28.98 -5.60 -9.70
CA ALA A 508 -29.07 -4.26 -10.20
C ALA A 508 -27.88 -3.99 -11.14
N ILE A 509 -28.19 -3.92 -12.43
CA ILE A 509 -27.52 -3.05 -13.41
C ILE A 509 -26.92 -1.85 -12.67
N VAL A 510 -25.65 -1.49 -12.94
CA VAL A 510 -25.07 -0.22 -12.49
C VAL A 510 -26.01 0.89 -12.97
N ARG A 511 -26.93 1.32 -12.12
CA ARG A 511 -27.99 2.26 -12.48
C ARG A 511 -27.43 3.68 -12.58
N ILE A 512 -26.39 3.97 -11.79
CA ILE A 512 -25.79 5.29 -11.65
C ILE A 512 -24.29 5.12 -11.38
N ILE A 513 -23.44 5.80 -12.16
CA ILE A 513 -22.03 6.03 -11.82
C ILE A 513 -21.95 7.45 -11.27
N LEU A 514 -21.47 7.58 -10.04
CA LEU A 514 -21.36 8.88 -9.37
C LEU A 514 -19.89 9.28 -9.29
N PHE A 515 -19.60 10.50 -9.71
CA PHE A 515 -18.30 11.13 -9.57
C PHE A 515 -18.41 12.16 -8.45
N PRO A 516 -17.73 11.98 -7.31
CA PRO A 516 -17.76 12.99 -6.26
C PRO A 516 -17.14 14.30 -6.78
N TRP A 517 -17.62 15.46 -6.33
CA TRP A 517 -17.23 16.78 -6.88
C TRP A 517 -15.72 17.02 -7.00
N ASN A 518 -14.91 16.40 -6.13
CA ASN A 518 -13.45 16.48 -6.15
C ASN A 518 -12.84 15.12 -5.80
N PRO A 519 -12.72 14.18 -6.75
CA PRO A 519 -12.29 12.81 -6.48
C PRO A 519 -10.84 12.76 -5.96
N THR A 520 -9.98 13.67 -6.43
CA THR A 520 -8.59 13.80 -5.97
C THR A 520 -8.49 13.99 -4.45
N THR A 521 -9.50 14.61 -3.83
CA THR A 521 -9.51 14.93 -2.40
C THR A 521 -10.38 14.02 -1.54
N ALA A 522 -10.92 12.94 -2.12
CA ALA A 522 -11.88 12.08 -1.46
C ALA A 522 -11.34 11.46 -0.17
N ILE A 523 -10.09 11.02 -0.20
CA ILE A 523 -9.43 10.35 0.93
C ILE A 523 -9.23 11.34 2.09
N GLU A 524 -8.57 12.48 1.86
CA GLU A 524 -8.33 13.45 2.92
C GLU A 524 -9.63 14.08 3.46
N ARG A 525 -10.64 14.34 2.61
CA ARG A 525 -11.96 14.82 3.06
C ARG A 525 -12.68 13.76 3.87
N GLY A 526 -12.65 12.50 3.43
CA GLY A 526 -13.21 11.36 4.16
C GLY A 526 -12.58 11.18 5.54
N ALA A 527 -11.26 11.37 5.64
CA ALA A 527 -10.54 11.35 6.91
C ALA A 527 -10.97 12.50 7.84
N VAL A 528 -11.21 13.70 7.30
CA VAL A 528 -11.79 14.81 8.09
C VAL A 528 -13.20 14.45 8.59
N ILE A 529 -14.08 13.93 7.72
CA ILE A 529 -15.45 13.53 8.10
C ILE A 529 -15.39 12.45 9.20
N TYR A 530 -14.49 11.48 9.07
CA TYR A 530 -14.26 10.46 10.10
C TYR A 530 -13.85 11.10 11.43
N GLY A 531 -12.84 11.95 11.46
CA GLY A 531 -12.41 12.61 12.70
C GLY A 531 -13.48 13.49 13.32
N LEU A 532 -14.24 14.24 12.51
CA LEU A 532 -15.39 15.03 12.96
C LEU A 532 -16.46 14.14 13.61
N SER A 533 -16.77 13.00 13.00
CA SER A 533 -17.72 12.05 13.57
C SER A 533 -17.25 11.46 14.90
N SER A 534 -15.95 11.22 15.05
CA SER A 534 -15.34 10.74 16.31
C SER A 534 -15.40 11.78 17.42
N THR A 535 -15.41 13.09 17.10
CA THR A 535 -15.57 14.16 18.11
C THR A 535 -16.99 14.21 18.69
N ASN A 536 -18.00 13.81 17.92
CA ASN A 536 -19.39 13.72 18.38
C ASN A 536 -19.64 12.34 19.02
N SER A 537 -20.01 12.29 20.29
CA SER A 537 -20.05 11.05 21.09
C SER A 537 -21.03 9.96 20.62
N ASP A 538 -21.93 10.27 19.69
CA ASP A 538 -23.02 9.37 19.28
C ASP A 538 -22.97 8.91 17.81
N SER A 539 -21.91 9.22 17.04
CA SER A 539 -21.85 8.87 15.62
C SER A 539 -20.63 8.04 15.23
N ASN A 540 -20.73 6.71 15.32
CA ASN A 540 -19.80 5.81 14.63
C ASN A 540 -20.18 5.72 13.15
N VAL A 541 -19.34 6.26 12.26
CA VAL A 541 -19.58 6.23 10.81
C VAL A 541 -19.36 4.84 10.21
N ILE A 542 -18.50 4.02 10.83
CA ILE A 542 -18.30 2.62 10.44
C ILE A 542 -19.04 1.76 11.46
N ALA A 543 -20.08 1.07 11.00
CA ALA A 543 -20.92 0.24 11.87
C ALA A 543 -20.44 -1.22 11.92
N SER A 544 -20.01 -1.77 10.78
CA SER A 544 -19.52 -3.16 10.69
C SER A 544 -18.37 -3.32 9.68
N ARG A 545 -17.57 -4.36 9.89
CA ARG A 545 -16.43 -4.75 9.05
C ARG A 545 -16.44 -6.25 8.76
N ILE A 546 -15.77 -6.63 7.67
CA ILE A 546 -15.46 -8.02 7.36
C ILE A 546 -14.12 -8.38 7.98
N ILE A 547 -14.10 -9.40 8.85
CA ILE A 547 -12.87 -9.83 9.51
C ILE A 547 -11.88 -10.43 8.49
N LYS A 548 -10.65 -9.94 8.47
CA LYS A 548 -9.61 -10.33 7.48
C LYS A 548 -8.85 -11.61 7.79
N TYR A 549 -8.84 -12.04 9.05
CA TYR A 549 -8.11 -13.22 9.50
C TYR A 549 -9.02 -14.12 10.33
N THR A 550 -8.73 -15.41 10.33
CA THR A 550 -9.30 -16.33 11.30
C THR A 550 -8.55 -16.14 12.61
N TYR A 551 -9.23 -15.75 13.68
CA TYR A 551 -8.65 -15.56 15.01
C TYR A 551 -9.05 -16.70 15.93
N GLY A 552 -8.13 -17.05 16.83
CA GLY A 552 -8.36 -18.13 17.78
C GLY A 552 -7.30 -18.19 18.85
N VAL A 553 -7.54 -19.00 19.87
CA VAL A 553 -6.61 -19.17 20.98
C VAL A 553 -6.01 -20.56 20.99
N LYS A 554 -4.78 -20.66 21.51
CA LYS A 554 -4.14 -21.95 21.75
C LYS A 554 -4.82 -22.66 22.93
N VAL A 555 -5.30 -23.89 22.69
CA VAL A 555 -5.93 -24.73 23.72
C VAL A 555 -5.24 -26.08 23.85
N ARG A 556 -5.14 -26.58 25.08
CA ARG A 556 -4.56 -27.89 25.40
C ARG A 556 -5.68 -28.92 25.56
N LYS A 557 -5.86 -29.82 24.59
CA LYS A 557 -6.91 -30.86 24.62
C LYS A 557 -6.29 -32.25 24.79
N CYS A 558 -7.05 -33.22 25.32
CA CYS A 558 -6.60 -34.62 25.34
C CYS A 558 -6.37 -35.10 23.90
N TRP A 559 -5.27 -35.82 23.67
CA TRP A 559 -4.97 -36.38 22.36
C TRP A 559 -5.94 -37.53 22.03
N THR A 560 -6.43 -37.58 20.80
CA THR A 560 -7.32 -38.63 20.29
C THR A 560 -6.70 -39.37 19.10
N LYS A 561 -7.27 -40.51 18.68
CA LYS A 561 -6.73 -41.27 17.54
C LYS A 561 -6.75 -40.51 16.21
N ASP A 562 -7.64 -39.53 16.08
CA ASP A 562 -7.75 -38.68 14.88
C ASP A 562 -6.69 -37.56 14.86
N ASP A 563 -5.93 -37.39 15.95
CA ASP A 563 -4.91 -36.36 16.07
C ASP A 563 -3.53 -36.84 15.58
N PRO A 564 -2.74 -35.96 14.93
CA PRO A 564 -1.40 -36.31 14.49
C PRO A 564 -0.50 -36.70 15.67
N ILE A 565 0.07 -37.91 15.61
CA ILE A 565 0.89 -38.44 16.71
C ILE A 565 2.13 -37.59 16.98
N HIS A 566 2.71 -36.96 15.95
CA HIS A 566 3.89 -36.11 16.08
C HIS A 566 3.63 -34.79 16.83
N ARG A 567 2.36 -34.42 17.06
CA ARG A 567 1.95 -33.23 17.84
C ARG A 567 1.50 -33.58 19.25
N LYS A 568 1.54 -34.86 19.61
CA LYS A 568 1.24 -35.31 20.96
C LYS A 568 2.38 -34.87 21.89
N VAL A 569 2.02 -34.17 22.96
CA VAL A 569 2.96 -33.76 24.01
C VAL A 569 3.05 -34.82 25.11
N ASN A 570 4.10 -34.74 25.93
CA ASN A 570 4.48 -35.79 26.90
C ASN A 570 3.39 -36.12 27.94
N ASP A 571 2.47 -35.20 28.23
CA ASP A 571 1.35 -35.37 29.15
C ASP A 571 0.15 -36.10 28.50
N GLY A 572 0.31 -36.61 27.27
CA GLY A 572 -0.75 -37.28 26.52
C GLY A 572 -1.77 -36.34 25.88
N ARG A 573 -1.48 -35.03 25.83
CA ARG A 573 -2.36 -34.01 25.25
C ARG A 573 -1.84 -33.52 23.90
N ILE A 574 -2.54 -32.56 23.32
CA ILE A 574 -2.19 -31.89 22.07
C ILE A 574 -2.58 -30.41 22.17
N ASP A 575 -1.74 -29.55 21.62
CA ASP A 575 -2.04 -28.13 21.43
C ASP A 575 -2.83 -27.93 20.13
N LYS A 576 -4.03 -27.37 20.23
CA LYS A 576 -4.90 -27.06 19.08
C LYS A 576 -5.16 -25.56 18.98
N PHE A 577 -5.51 -25.12 17.79
CA PHE A 577 -6.05 -23.80 17.55
C PHE A 577 -7.57 -23.85 17.69
N ASP A 578 -8.11 -23.17 18.71
CA ASP A 578 -9.55 -23.02 18.90
C ASP A 578 -9.99 -21.74 18.20
N CYS A 579 -10.64 -21.89 17.06
CA CYS A 579 -11.14 -20.79 16.25
C CYS A 579 -12.26 -20.06 17.00
N LEU A 580 -12.09 -18.76 17.24
CA LEU A 580 -13.08 -17.87 17.84
C LEU A 580 -13.94 -17.20 16.76
N VAL A 581 -13.31 -16.76 15.67
CA VAL A 581 -13.97 -16.12 14.52
C VAL A 581 -13.21 -16.43 13.24
N LYS A 582 -13.94 -16.64 12.15
CA LYS A 582 -13.35 -16.92 10.84
C LYS A 582 -13.21 -15.64 10.01
N ARG A 583 -12.19 -15.61 9.16
CA ARG A 583 -12.09 -14.63 8.07
C ARG A 583 -13.38 -14.61 7.24
N GLY A 584 -13.81 -13.44 6.79
CA GLY A 584 -15.04 -13.23 6.02
C GLY A 584 -16.28 -12.99 6.89
N THR A 585 -16.17 -13.11 8.22
CA THR A 585 -17.32 -12.88 9.12
C THR A 585 -17.61 -11.38 9.23
N PRO A 586 -18.85 -10.92 8.99
CA PRO A 586 -19.25 -9.54 9.28
C PRO A 586 -19.40 -9.36 10.79
N MET A 587 -18.81 -8.31 11.34
CA MET A 587 -18.89 -7.98 12.76
C MET A 587 -19.13 -6.49 12.97
N ASN A 588 -19.98 -6.17 13.94
CA ASN A 588 -20.17 -4.79 14.37
C ASN A 588 -18.94 -4.31 15.14
N VAL A 589 -18.61 -3.02 14.99
CA VAL A 589 -17.53 -2.40 15.76
C VAL A 589 -17.83 -2.53 17.26
N ASN A 590 -16.84 -3.00 18.02
CA ASN A 590 -16.90 -3.33 19.45
C ASN A 590 -17.81 -4.52 19.83
N GLN A 591 -18.30 -5.29 18.87
CA GLN A 591 -19.00 -6.54 19.17
C GLN A 591 -18.02 -7.56 19.77
N GLU A 592 -18.32 -8.05 20.97
CA GLU A 592 -17.49 -9.02 21.69
C GLU A 592 -17.99 -10.45 21.42
N ILE A 593 -17.08 -11.33 21.00
CA ILE A 593 -17.30 -12.78 20.88
C ILE A 593 -16.75 -13.42 22.15
N MET A 594 -17.58 -14.18 22.85
CA MET A 594 -17.20 -14.85 24.10
C MET A 594 -17.11 -16.37 23.90
N CYS A 595 -16.07 -16.99 24.45
CA CYS A 595 -15.92 -18.45 24.52
C CYS A 595 -15.51 -18.87 25.93
N SER A 596 -16.04 -20.00 26.40
CA SER A 596 -15.78 -20.51 27.75
C SER A 596 -14.65 -21.53 27.78
N TYR A 597 -13.82 -21.44 28.81
CA TYR A 597 -12.64 -22.27 29.04
C TYR A 597 -12.55 -22.68 30.50
N LEU A 598 -11.88 -23.81 30.75
CA LEU A 598 -11.58 -24.30 32.08
C LEU A 598 -10.06 -24.42 32.26
N PRO A 599 -9.53 -24.19 33.48
CA PRO A 599 -8.16 -24.50 33.82
C PRO A 599 -7.82 -25.97 33.51
N LEU A 600 -6.55 -26.21 33.17
CA LEU A 600 -6.09 -27.55 32.81
C LEU A 600 -6.00 -28.46 34.04
N TYR A 601 -5.65 -27.86 35.19
CA TYR A 601 -5.43 -28.54 36.45
C TYR A 601 -6.17 -27.85 37.59
N PRO A 602 -6.67 -28.61 38.59
CA PRO A 602 -7.37 -28.03 39.71
C PRO A 602 -6.54 -27.05 40.57
N THR A 603 -5.22 -27.21 40.57
CA THR A 603 -4.29 -26.41 41.37
C THR A 603 -3.68 -25.24 40.59
N GLN A 604 -4.18 -24.97 39.38
CA GLN A 604 -3.60 -23.97 38.50
C GLN A 604 -3.88 -22.56 39.05
N THR A 605 -2.82 -21.81 39.35
CA THR A 605 -2.88 -20.44 39.90
C THR A 605 -2.78 -19.36 38.82
N LYS A 606 -2.62 -19.75 37.56
CA LYS A 606 -2.41 -18.82 36.44
C LYS A 606 -2.81 -19.45 35.11
N VAL A 607 -3.52 -18.70 34.28
CA VAL A 607 -3.84 -19.07 32.89
C VAL A 607 -3.25 -18.06 31.92
N VAL A 608 -2.73 -18.57 30.80
CA VAL A 608 -2.18 -17.76 29.71
C VAL A 608 -2.90 -18.15 28.43
N PHE A 609 -3.63 -17.18 27.85
CA PHE A 609 -4.23 -17.29 26.54
C PHE A 609 -3.25 -16.75 25.49
N TYR A 610 -2.84 -17.60 24.56
CA TYR A 610 -2.06 -17.22 23.40
C TYR A 610 -3.03 -16.99 22.24
N LEU A 611 -3.17 -15.74 21.81
CA LEU A 611 -4.05 -15.34 20.72
C LEU A 611 -3.29 -15.42 19.40
N TYR A 612 -3.82 -16.20 18.45
CA TYR A 612 -3.27 -16.43 17.13
C TYR A 612 -4.22 -15.96 16.04
N TYR A 613 -3.68 -15.68 14.86
CA TYR A 613 -4.43 -15.35 13.67
C TYR A 613 -3.80 -15.93 12.40
N THR A 614 -4.59 -16.16 11.36
CA THR A 614 -4.15 -16.72 10.08
C THR A 614 -5.07 -16.35 8.92
N LYS A 615 -4.56 -16.35 7.69
CA LYS A 615 -5.39 -16.20 6.46
C LYS A 615 -6.12 -17.50 6.08
N VAL A 616 -5.73 -18.63 6.67
CA VAL A 616 -6.34 -19.95 6.41
C VAL A 616 -7.72 -20.02 7.08
N TYR A 617 -8.73 -20.41 6.31
CA TYR A 617 -10.13 -20.42 6.77
C TYR A 617 -10.38 -21.48 7.85
N ASP A 618 -9.90 -22.71 7.65
CA ASP A 618 -10.12 -23.86 8.54
C ASP A 618 -8.82 -24.36 9.20
N ALA A 619 -8.06 -23.45 9.82
CA ALA A 619 -6.86 -23.81 10.56
C ALA A 619 -7.19 -24.65 11.81
N LYS A 620 -6.35 -25.65 12.11
CA LYS A 620 -6.60 -26.61 13.21
C LYS A 620 -5.57 -26.55 14.32
N TYR A 621 -4.35 -26.09 14.03
CA TYR A 621 -3.24 -26.11 14.98
C TYR A 621 -2.40 -24.83 14.89
N CYS A 622 -1.80 -24.44 16.03
CA CYS A 622 -1.09 -23.17 16.15
C CYS A 622 0.29 -23.11 15.45
N ASP A 623 0.77 -24.26 14.95
CA ASP A 623 2.03 -24.46 14.24
C ASP A 623 1.84 -24.70 12.73
N GLU A 624 0.61 -24.55 12.22
CA GLU A 624 0.35 -24.63 10.78
C GLU A 624 0.99 -23.47 10.00
N PRO A 625 1.39 -23.69 8.74
CA PRO A 625 1.91 -22.63 7.88
C PRO A 625 0.95 -21.43 7.81
N GLY A 626 1.49 -20.22 8.00
CA GLY A 626 0.72 -18.97 7.95
C GLY A 626 0.09 -18.56 9.29
N MET A 627 0.21 -19.36 10.35
CA MET A 627 -0.23 -18.99 11.68
C MET A 627 0.72 -17.98 12.33
N LYS A 628 0.16 -16.90 12.90
CA LYS A 628 0.92 -15.83 13.56
C LYS A 628 0.40 -15.60 14.98
N LEU A 629 1.30 -15.46 15.94
CA LEU A 629 0.95 -15.09 17.32
C LEU A 629 0.68 -13.58 17.37
N LEU A 630 -0.53 -13.19 17.77
CA LEU A 630 -0.87 -11.78 18.01
C LEU A 630 -0.35 -11.30 19.37
N GLY A 631 -0.53 -12.14 20.40
CA GLY A 631 -0.10 -11.78 21.74
C GLY A 631 -0.54 -12.78 22.81
N LYS A 632 -0.30 -12.41 24.06
CA LYS A 632 -0.58 -13.25 25.22
C LYS A 632 -1.37 -12.45 26.26
N LEU A 633 -2.47 -13.00 26.73
CA LEU A 633 -3.25 -12.47 27.84
C LEU A 633 -3.14 -13.41 29.03
N THR A 634 -2.84 -12.86 30.19
CA THR A 634 -2.56 -13.63 31.40
C THR A 634 -3.54 -13.23 32.49
N MET A 635 -4.04 -14.22 33.23
CA MET A 635 -4.90 -14.03 34.39
C MET A 635 -4.43 -14.93 35.53
N ASP A 636 -4.31 -14.35 36.72
CA ASP A 636 -4.06 -15.10 37.94
C ASP A 636 -5.38 -15.71 38.46
N LEU A 637 -5.29 -16.92 38.97
CA LEU A 637 -6.41 -17.70 39.50
C LEU A 637 -6.22 -17.96 40.99
N PRO A 638 -7.31 -18.04 41.78
CA PRO A 638 -7.25 -18.33 43.21
C PRO A 638 -6.77 -19.75 43.54
N GLY A 639 -6.54 -20.62 42.54
CA GLY A 639 -5.98 -21.96 42.74
C GLY A 639 -7.00 -23.03 43.16
N SER A 640 -8.30 -22.81 42.92
CA SER A 640 -9.38 -23.75 43.22
C SER A 640 -9.76 -24.65 42.04
N GLY A 641 -9.38 -24.28 40.80
CA GLY A 641 -9.43 -25.19 39.65
C GLY A 641 -10.79 -25.41 39.01
N LEU A 642 -11.84 -24.84 39.60
CA LEU A 642 -13.23 -24.94 39.16
C LEU A 642 -13.73 -23.61 38.59
N ASP A 643 -12.82 -22.65 38.36
CA ASP A 643 -13.15 -21.35 37.82
C ASP A 643 -13.57 -21.48 36.35
N ASN A 644 -14.76 -20.99 36.04
CA ASN A 644 -15.22 -20.86 34.66
C ASN A 644 -14.66 -19.56 34.08
N LEU A 645 -13.83 -19.68 33.05
CA LEU A 645 -13.19 -18.54 32.41
C LEU A 645 -13.90 -18.24 31.10
N SER A 646 -14.19 -16.98 30.84
CA SER A 646 -14.69 -16.55 29.54
C SER A 646 -13.63 -15.67 28.87
N PHE A 647 -13.23 -16.07 27.66
CA PHE A 647 -12.35 -15.28 26.81
C PHE A 647 -13.20 -14.54 25.79
N GLY A 648 -13.11 -13.21 25.83
CA GLY A 648 -13.74 -12.29 24.91
C GLY A 648 -12.78 -11.79 23.85
N LEU A 649 -13.25 -11.67 22.62
CA LEU A 649 -12.56 -11.00 21.53
C LEU A 649 -13.49 -9.98 20.89
N ALA A 650 -13.11 -8.71 20.93
CA ALA A 650 -13.85 -7.62 20.31
C ALA A 650 -12.98 -6.89 19.30
N PHE A 651 -13.60 -6.37 18.25
CA PHE A 651 -12.92 -5.62 17.18
C PHE A 651 -13.44 -4.20 17.17
N GLY A 652 -12.65 -3.28 17.72
CA GLY A 652 -12.93 -1.85 17.70
C GLY A 652 -12.62 -1.20 16.36
N GLN A 653 -12.63 0.13 16.34
CA GLN A 653 -12.35 0.89 15.11
C GLN A 653 -10.93 0.63 14.60
N MET A 654 -9.97 0.46 15.50
CA MET A 654 -8.55 0.24 15.17
C MET A 654 -7.81 -0.63 16.20
N GLU A 655 -8.54 -1.38 17.02
CA GLU A 655 -7.97 -2.29 18.01
C GLU A 655 -8.74 -3.62 18.10
N VAL A 656 -8.01 -4.72 18.31
CA VAL A 656 -8.55 -5.98 18.79
C VAL A 656 -8.45 -5.96 20.32
N THR A 657 -9.56 -5.98 21.03
CA THR A 657 -9.55 -6.16 22.49
C THR A 657 -9.72 -7.63 22.81
N ALA A 658 -8.75 -8.19 23.51
CA ALA A 658 -8.88 -9.50 24.15
C ALA A 658 -9.20 -9.31 25.63
N THR A 659 -10.26 -9.96 26.07
CA THR A 659 -10.74 -9.96 27.43
C THR A 659 -10.63 -11.37 27.98
N VAL A 660 -10.25 -11.52 29.24
CA VAL A 660 -10.53 -12.74 30.01
C VAL A 660 -11.26 -12.33 31.29
N LYS A 661 -12.33 -13.04 31.60
CA LYS A 661 -13.12 -12.85 32.82
C LYS A 661 -13.22 -14.19 33.55
N ASN A 662 -12.97 -14.17 34.85
CA ASN A 662 -13.32 -15.28 35.73
C ASN A 662 -14.78 -15.06 36.18
N GLU A 663 -15.68 -15.96 35.79
CA GLU A 663 -17.11 -15.84 36.06
C GLU A 663 -17.46 -16.09 37.54
N ASN A 664 -16.59 -16.77 38.28
CA ASN A 664 -16.82 -17.10 39.68
C ASN A 664 -16.56 -15.90 40.62
N ASN A 665 -15.57 -15.06 40.30
CA ASN A 665 -15.17 -13.92 41.14
C ASN A 665 -15.25 -12.56 40.43
N ASN A 666 -15.72 -12.52 39.17
CA ASN A 666 -15.79 -11.33 38.30
C ASN A 666 -14.46 -10.61 38.05
N GLN A 667 -13.32 -11.24 38.35
CA GLN A 667 -12.02 -10.69 38.00
C GLN A 667 -11.89 -10.62 36.48
N LYS A 668 -11.45 -9.46 35.96
CA LYS A 668 -11.32 -9.20 34.54
C LYS A 668 -9.90 -8.74 34.23
N SER A 669 -9.29 -9.31 33.20
CA SER A 669 -8.06 -8.82 32.61
C SER A 669 -8.33 -8.54 31.13
N LYS A 670 -7.79 -7.43 30.63
CA LYS A 670 -7.94 -7.06 29.23
C LYS A 670 -6.61 -6.62 28.66
N ILE A 671 -6.44 -6.85 27.37
CA ILE A 671 -5.32 -6.32 26.59
C ILE A 671 -5.88 -5.84 25.26
N ASN A 672 -5.44 -4.67 24.83
CA ASN A 672 -5.76 -4.15 23.51
C ASN A 672 -4.56 -4.42 22.61
N PHE A 673 -4.83 -5.07 21.49
CA PHE A 673 -3.93 -5.15 20.36
C PHE A 673 -4.42 -4.17 19.31
N GLU A 674 -3.49 -3.64 18.56
CA GLU A 674 -3.75 -2.78 17.43
C GLU A 674 -4.32 -3.64 16.26
N PHE A 675 -5.41 -3.20 15.58
CA PHE A 675 -6.22 -4.00 14.62
C PHE A 675 -5.71 -3.88 13.18
N ASP A 676 -5.35 -5.00 12.54
CA ASP A 676 -5.18 -5.07 11.08
C ASP A 676 -6.56 -4.83 10.41
N VAL A 677 -6.83 -3.59 9.99
CA VAL A 677 -8.10 -3.16 9.34
C VAL A 677 -8.26 -3.76 7.97
#